data_AF-A0A9R0F798-F1
#
_entry.id   AF-A0A9R0F798-F1
#
_cell.length_a   1.000
_cell.length_b   1.000
_cell.length_c   1.000
_cell.angle_alpha   90.00
_cell.angle_beta   90.00
_cell.angle_gamma   90.00
#
_symmetry.space_group_name_H-M   'P 1'
#
loop_
_entity.id
_entity.type
_entity.pdbx_description
1 polymer ?
#
loop_
_entity_poly.entity_id
_entity_poly.type
_entity_poly.pdbx_seq_one_letter_code
_entity_poly.pdbx_strand_id
1 'polypeptide(L)'
;RNVTTAGLLSTKISVPPVNPTWPPGVEPPPPSPFVPPYGQPNPTWPPGVEPPPPPPFVPPYGQPNPTLPPHSNYSAPPSFPPVEDPGVLVQKFLDQLGEQPQLPPVVIDPVGPVGTDDNTVEEWSPNGVVWRRRQYKKRCMPLNTTETTPPPPQPRFPRSLYIRANLTVPRADYTEPYEVRWDAETGAARIDYHGGTASSYRQIVGDVVYRHMLVLDRTGESNVRRCTDHQSRASKADRELPALPNLEVFSFAGRDVHGNEVWRHTASGHSGELGAARGEQLTFRHELLLKRSADQYTTIPLRYSVRVDSSLLGPDCDGYIHQFDKVEIEHHHPSILHLSHEACDYREWTEKMETVEPLREFTSLHRAQHHDVDFKRYMETYTRLYADDRELATRKNIFIQNSRFVASANRQGASFELELNFLSDRLTEERRVLLGVEPNFSTDSPCKPFPHSPSEINANRGRLSRTFDWRELGAVTHVRIQGTTCMSCWAHATVGALEGALFRVTNRLVPLSEQVLVDCAKPYGGNGCSGTWPTAAYEYMKAEGIPALTDYKYEGKEQLCRANSVRPVQRTHISTHVNVTINNIVALKMAISKYGPTVVIIDGETLSFTSYKRGYYYDGRCRKGKFNHAVLAVGWTVHREETYFILKNSWSENWGEAGYVLMRAPTNTCGVLQQPTVPVLPQETELLG
;
A
#
# COMPACT_ATOMS: atom_id res chain seq x y z
N ARG A 1 4.37 -93.35 30.13
CA ARG A 1 4.23 -93.52 31.60
C ARG A 1 3.96 -92.14 32.20
N ASN A 2 2.72 -91.95 32.65
CA ASN A 2 2.14 -91.04 33.64
C ASN A 2 2.47 -89.54 33.56
N VAL A 3 1.52 -88.63 33.27
CA VAL A 3 0.24 -88.27 33.94
C VAL A 3 0.46 -87.27 35.09
N THR A 4 -0.03 -86.03 34.86
CA THR A 4 -0.69 -85.02 35.74
C THR A 4 -0.07 -84.73 37.12
N THR A 5 -0.30 -83.63 37.87
CA THR A 5 -1.46 -82.75 38.13
C THR A 5 -0.91 -81.65 39.08
N ALA A 6 -1.20 -80.37 38.86
CA ALA A 6 -2.12 -79.52 39.65
C ALA A 6 -1.87 -79.38 41.18
N GLY A 7 -1.84 -78.13 41.68
CA GLY A 7 -2.30 -77.81 43.05
C GLY A 7 -1.52 -76.78 43.88
N LEU A 8 -1.89 -75.49 43.74
CA LEU A 8 -2.17 -74.47 44.78
C LEU A 8 -1.47 -74.52 46.17
N LEU A 9 -0.83 -73.41 46.59
CA LEU A 9 -1.32 -72.49 47.65
C LEU A 9 -0.31 -71.38 48.04
N SER A 10 -0.82 -70.14 48.01
CA SER A 10 -0.62 -69.02 48.96
C SER A 10 0.67 -68.89 49.78
N THR A 11 1.32 -67.73 49.69
CA THR A 11 1.65 -66.92 50.89
C THR A 11 1.99 -65.47 50.51
N LYS A 12 1.40 -64.54 51.28
CA LYS A 12 1.62 -63.10 51.27
C LYS A 12 3.05 -62.76 51.69
N ILE A 13 3.71 -61.83 51.00
CA ILE A 13 4.82 -61.05 51.57
C ILE A 13 4.62 -59.57 51.23
N SER A 14 4.74 -58.78 52.29
CA SER A 14 4.54 -57.35 52.48
C SER A 14 5.55 -56.46 51.76
N VAL A 15 5.06 -55.31 51.31
CA VAL A 15 5.80 -54.18 50.72
C VAL A 15 6.33 -53.26 51.83
N PRO A 16 7.59 -52.79 51.77
CA PRO A 16 8.01 -51.53 52.38
C PRO A 16 8.07 -50.40 51.34
N PRO A 17 7.87 -49.13 51.73
CA PRO A 17 7.77 -48.02 50.79
C PRO A 17 9.16 -47.54 50.38
N VAL A 18 9.36 -47.32 49.08
CA VAL A 18 10.49 -46.54 48.57
C VAL A 18 9.93 -45.44 47.70
N ASN A 19 9.97 -44.21 48.22
CA ASN A 19 9.84 -42.98 47.45
C ASN A 19 11.16 -42.71 46.71
N PRO A 20 11.15 -42.49 45.38
CA PRO A 20 12.17 -41.71 44.72
C PRO A 20 11.64 -40.28 44.49
N THR A 21 12.20 -39.35 45.24
CA THR A 21 12.15 -37.91 44.99
C THR A 21 12.79 -37.60 43.63
N TRP A 22 12.07 -36.93 42.75
CA TRP A 22 12.60 -36.35 41.52
C TRP A 22 13.21 -34.96 41.81
N PRO A 23 14.33 -34.58 41.19
CA PRO A 23 14.86 -33.22 41.30
C PRO A 23 13.89 -32.20 40.65
N PRO A 24 13.81 -30.96 41.17
CA PRO A 24 12.86 -29.98 40.67
C PRO A 24 13.27 -29.51 39.26
N GLY A 25 12.35 -29.65 38.29
CA GLY A 25 12.46 -28.97 36.98
C GLY A 25 12.36 -29.82 35.71
N VAL A 26 11.92 -31.09 35.77
CA VAL A 26 11.72 -31.91 34.55
C VAL A 26 10.34 -32.58 34.59
N GLU A 27 9.47 -32.23 33.66
CA GLU A 27 8.19 -32.93 33.44
C GLU A 27 8.42 -34.28 32.71
N PRO A 28 7.68 -35.35 33.06
CA PRO A 28 7.75 -36.62 32.34
C PRO A 28 7.06 -36.53 30.96
N PRO A 29 7.52 -37.30 29.95
CA PRO A 29 6.91 -37.27 28.63
C PRO A 29 5.50 -37.89 28.64
N PRO A 30 4.58 -37.44 27.75
CA PRO A 30 3.25 -38.02 27.62
C PRO A 30 3.31 -39.46 27.06
N PRO A 31 2.30 -40.30 27.37
CA PRO A 31 2.30 -41.69 26.91
C PRO A 31 2.12 -41.77 25.38
N SER A 32 2.91 -42.65 24.75
CA SER A 32 2.82 -42.96 23.32
C SER A 32 1.46 -43.58 22.97
N PRO A 33 0.82 -43.19 21.85
CA PRO A 33 -0.35 -43.90 21.34
C PRO A 33 0.06 -45.29 20.82
N PHE A 34 -0.81 -46.25 21.08
CA PHE A 34 -0.75 -47.67 20.70
C PHE A 34 -0.54 -47.84 19.18
N VAL A 35 0.45 -48.65 18.78
CA VAL A 35 0.63 -49.12 17.40
C VAL A 35 0.10 -50.56 17.33
N PRO A 36 -0.92 -50.89 16.52
CA PRO A 36 -1.27 -52.28 16.25
C PRO A 36 -0.29 -52.89 15.23
N PRO A 37 0.03 -54.20 15.32
CA PRO A 37 0.97 -54.84 14.43
C PRO A 37 0.40 -55.00 13.00
N TYR A 38 1.27 -54.79 12.02
CA TYR A 38 1.01 -54.91 10.59
C TYR A 38 0.56 -56.31 10.18
N GLY A 39 -0.49 -56.36 9.33
CA GLY A 39 -0.75 -57.48 8.42
C GLY A 39 -2.13 -58.12 8.51
N GLN A 40 -3.18 -57.44 8.02
CA GLN A 40 -4.41 -58.04 7.47
C GLN A 40 -5.06 -57.09 6.42
N PRO A 41 -5.80 -57.62 5.41
CA PRO A 41 -6.23 -56.85 4.24
C PRO A 41 -7.38 -55.88 4.53
N ASN A 42 -7.41 -54.75 3.82
CA ASN A 42 -8.42 -53.69 3.93
C ASN A 42 -9.85 -54.23 3.73
N PRO A 43 -10.83 -53.83 4.57
CA PRO A 43 -12.23 -54.10 4.30
C PRO A 43 -12.72 -53.20 3.15
N THR A 44 -13.24 -53.81 2.09
CA THR A 44 -13.95 -53.13 1.02
C THR A 44 -15.28 -52.57 1.54
N TRP A 45 -15.50 -51.26 1.38
CA TRP A 45 -16.80 -50.65 1.63
C TRP A 45 -17.79 -50.98 0.49
N PRO A 46 -19.06 -51.28 0.79
CA PRO A 46 -20.07 -51.49 -0.25
C PRO A 46 -20.38 -50.18 -1.01
N PRO A 47 -20.83 -50.25 -2.28
CA PRO A 47 -21.09 -49.05 -3.07
C PRO A 47 -22.25 -48.24 -2.50
N GLY A 48 -22.03 -46.94 -2.24
CA GLY A 48 -23.08 -45.99 -1.85
C GLY A 48 -22.95 -45.36 -0.45
N VAL A 49 -21.82 -45.53 0.25
CA VAL A 49 -21.56 -44.90 1.56
C VAL A 49 -20.34 -43.99 1.45
N GLU A 50 -20.52 -42.67 1.58
CA GLU A 50 -19.42 -41.72 1.68
C GLU A 50 -18.66 -41.90 3.00
N PRO A 51 -17.31 -41.76 3.01
CA PRO A 51 -16.55 -41.78 4.25
C PRO A 51 -16.96 -40.61 5.16
N PRO A 52 -16.96 -40.79 6.49
CA PRO A 52 -17.36 -39.74 7.41
C PRO A 52 -16.38 -38.54 7.34
N PRO A 53 -16.88 -37.30 7.52
CA PRO A 53 -16.03 -36.12 7.54
C PRO A 53 -14.98 -36.22 8.66
N PRO A 54 -13.77 -35.67 8.46
CA PRO A 54 -12.74 -35.66 9.50
C PRO A 54 -13.26 -34.92 10.74
N PRO A 55 -12.82 -35.33 11.96
CA PRO A 55 -13.30 -34.74 13.20
C PRO A 55 -12.96 -33.24 13.25
N PRO A 56 -13.82 -32.41 13.89
CA PRO A 56 -13.57 -30.99 14.06
C PRO A 56 -12.29 -30.76 14.86
N PHE A 57 -11.41 -29.90 14.32
CA PHE A 57 -10.17 -29.50 14.98
C PHE A 57 -10.49 -28.71 16.26
N VAL A 58 -10.02 -29.20 17.40
CA VAL A 58 -10.04 -28.49 18.68
C VAL A 58 -8.65 -27.88 18.87
N PRO A 59 -8.47 -26.55 18.79
CA PRO A 59 -7.17 -25.93 19.02
C PRO A 59 -6.74 -26.14 20.48
N PRO A 60 -5.45 -26.43 20.75
CA PRO A 60 -4.94 -26.42 22.11
C PRO A 60 -5.00 -24.99 22.65
N TYR A 61 -5.84 -24.77 23.66
CA TYR A 61 -5.96 -23.51 24.36
C TYR A 61 -4.64 -23.13 25.05
N GLY A 62 -4.23 -21.87 24.88
CA GLY A 62 -3.35 -21.18 25.82
C GLY A 62 -1.87 -21.09 25.42
N GLN A 63 -1.56 -20.38 24.34
CA GLN A 63 -0.32 -19.61 24.27
C GLN A 63 -0.62 -18.17 23.82
N PRO A 64 0.04 -17.15 24.40
CA PRO A 64 -0.15 -15.77 24.00
C PRO A 64 0.24 -15.58 22.53
N ASN A 65 -0.47 -14.69 21.83
CA ASN A 65 -0.19 -14.27 20.45
C ASN A 65 1.32 -14.21 20.20
N PRO A 66 1.86 -14.86 19.16
CA PRO A 66 3.22 -14.60 18.74
C PRO A 66 3.29 -13.12 18.37
N THR A 67 3.93 -12.34 19.23
CA THR A 67 4.34 -10.99 18.92
C THR A 67 5.25 -11.09 17.70
N LEU A 68 4.87 -10.37 16.63
CA LEU A 68 5.71 -10.23 15.45
C LEU A 68 7.13 -9.87 15.91
N PRO A 69 8.18 -10.54 15.38
CA PRO A 69 9.54 -10.26 15.79
C PRO A 69 9.86 -8.77 15.58
N PRO A 70 10.68 -8.16 16.46
CA PRO A 70 11.08 -6.76 16.34
C PRO A 70 11.73 -6.49 14.96
N HIS A 71 11.57 -5.25 14.48
CA HIS A 71 11.97 -4.74 13.15
C HIS A 71 13.44 -4.97 12.72
N SER A 72 14.28 -5.63 13.52
CA SER A 72 15.71 -5.86 13.24
C SER A 72 16.04 -7.16 12.50
N ASN A 73 15.07 -8.03 12.20
CA ASN A 73 15.29 -9.31 11.51
C ASN A 73 14.79 -9.34 10.05
N TYR A 74 14.33 -8.22 9.50
CA TYR A 74 13.87 -8.20 8.12
C TYR A 74 15.03 -8.34 7.13
N SER A 75 14.82 -9.21 6.13
CA SER A 75 15.76 -9.38 5.01
C SER A 75 16.05 -8.04 4.34
N ALA A 76 17.28 -7.83 3.87
CA ALA A 76 17.66 -6.60 3.20
C ALA A 76 16.66 -6.24 2.07
N PRO A 77 16.25 -4.98 1.96
CA PRO A 77 15.29 -4.56 0.94
C PRO A 77 15.85 -4.81 -0.47
N PRO A 78 14.99 -5.01 -1.49
CA PRO A 78 15.44 -5.21 -2.86
C PRO A 78 16.32 -4.04 -3.35
N SER A 79 17.50 -4.35 -3.88
CA SER A 79 18.34 -3.38 -4.59
C SER A 79 17.87 -3.24 -6.03
N PHE A 80 17.93 -2.03 -6.60
CA PHE A 80 17.69 -1.78 -8.02
C PHE A 80 19.02 -1.77 -8.79
N PRO A 81 19.05 -2.22 -10.06
CA PRO A 81 20.24 -2.08 -10.88
C PRO A 81 20.62 -0.60 -11.06
N PRO A 82 21.92 -0.29 -11.28
CA PRO A 82 22.35 1.05 -11.63
C PRO A 82 21.64 1.57 -12.88
N VAL A 83 21.40 2.87 -12.93
CA VAL A 83 20.89 3.54 -14.13
C VAL A 83 22.01 3.62 -15.17
N GLU A 84 21.77 3.10 -16.37
CA GLU A 84 22.78 3.09 -17.45
C GLU A 84 23.05 4.50 -18.03
N ASP A 85 22.00 5.33 -18.18
CA ASP A 85 22.11 6.72 -18.65
C ASP A 85 21.19 7.66 -17.84
N PRO A 86 21.78 8.54 -16.98
CA PRO A 86 21.02 9.54 -16.24
C PRO A 86 20.20 10.50 -17.12
N GLY A 87 20.63 10.78 -18.36
CA GLY A 87 19.87 11.61 -19.30
C GLY A 87 18.56 10.96 -19.74
N VAL A 88 18.57 9.64 -19.98
CA VAL A 88 17.36 8.86 -20.26
C VAL A 88 16.43 8.86 -19.04
N LEU A 89 16.97 8.73 -17.83
CA LEU A 89 16.18 8.79 -16.61
C LEU A 89 15.46 10.15 -16.45
N VAL A 90 16.17 11.26 -16.71
CA VAL A 90 15.57 12.60 -16.67
C VAL A 90 14.42 12.71 -17.67
N GLN A 91 14.61 12.22 -18.90
CA GLN A 91 13.54 12.24 -19.91
C GLN A 91 12.32 11.42 -19.47
N LYS A 92 12.53 10.20 -18.94
CA LYS A 92 11.45 9.36 -18.40
C LYS A 92 10.74 10.02 -17.22
N PHE A 93 11.47 10.70 -16.34
CA PHE A 93 10.90 11.47 -15.24
C PHE A 93 10.01 12.62 -15.75
N LEU A 94 10.47 13.37 -16.77
CA LEU A 94 9.68 14.45 -17.37
C LEU A 94 8.45 13.94 -18.13
N ASP A 95 8.56 12.78 -18.77
CA ASP A 95 7.46 12.13 -19.48
C ASP A 95 6.43 11.48 -18.52
N GLN A 96 6.83 11.18 -17.28
CA GLN A 96 5.92 10.77 -16.23
C GLN A 96 5.05 11.96 -15.81
N LEU A 97 3.79 11.90 -16.23
CA LEU A 97 2.74 12.82 -15.79
C LEU A 97 1.80 12.08 -14.86
N GLY A 98 1.21 12.80 -13.89
CA GLY A 98 0.11 12.26 -13.10
C GLY A 98 -1.01 11.78 -14.02
N GLU A 99 -1.51 10.57 -13.77
CA GLU A 99 -2.58 9.98 -14.58
C GLU A 99 -3.92 10.63 -14.30
N GLN A 100 -4.17 10.99 -13.04
CA GLN A 100 -5.42 11.55 -12.55
C GLN A 100 -5.15 12.63 -11.48
N PRO A 101 -4.41 13.71 -11.81
CA PRO A 101 -3.97 14.69 -10.83
C PRO A 101 -5.10 15.53 -10.25
N GLN A 102 -6.34 15.34 -10.74
CA GLN A 102 -7.54 16.05 -10.30
C GLN A 102 -8.31 15.27 -9.23
N LEU A 103 -7.94 14.00 -9.00
CA LEU A 103 -8.57 13.16 -8.00
C LEU A 103 -7.83 13.27 -6.67
N PRO A 104 -8.50 12.98 -5.55
CA PRO A 104 -7.79 12.75 -4.30
C PRO A 104 -6.73 11.65 -4.46
N PRO A 105 -5.68 11.68 -3.62
CA PRO A 105 -4.58 10.72 -3.72
C PRO A 105 -5.07 9.27 -3.61
N VAL A 106 -6.06 9.00 -2.75
CA VAL A 106 -6.79 7.72 -2.75
C VAL A 106 -8.29 7.98 -2.94
N VAL A 107 -9.00 7.06 -3.58
CA VAL A 107 -10.47 7.16 -3.66
C VAL A 107 -11.06 6.21 -2.63
N ILE A 108 -11.72 6.78 -1.62
CA ILE A 108 -12.48 6.02 -0.62
C ILE A 108 -13.90 5.83 -1.17
N ASP A 109 -14.47 4.64 -0.98
CA ASP A 109 -15.84 4.34 -1.42
C ASP A 109 -16.80 5.22 -0.62
N PRO A 110 -17.68 6.02 -1.28
CA PRO A 110 -18.69 6.79 -0.57
C PRO A 110 -19.71 5.89 0.17
N VAL A 111 -19.72 4.58 -0.06
CA VAL A 111 -20.66 3.63 0.56
C VAL A 111 -19.94 2.74 1.59
N GLY A 112 -19.92 3.18 2.84
CA GLY A 112 -19.78 2.33 4.04
C GLY A 112 -21.03 2.47 4.91
N PRO A 113 -21.33 1.51 5.81
CA PRO A 113 -22.61 1.49 6.51
C PRO A 113 -22.79 2.78 7.32
N VAL A 114 -23.88 3.49 7.00
CA VAL A 114 -24.34 4.68 7.71
C VAL A 114 -24.60 4.28 9.16
N GLY A 115 -23.59 4.47 10.01
CA GLY A 115 -23.80 4.74 11.42
C GLY A 115 -24.35 6.16 11.48
N THR A 116 -25.64 6.26 11.78
CA THR A 116 -26.33 7.52 12.05
C THR A 116 -25.63 8.22 13.21
N ASP A 117 -24.88 9.28 12.89
CA ASP A 117 -24.78 10.55 13.63
C ASP A 117 -23.64 11.38 13.01
N ASP A 118 -23.87 11.92 11.82
CA ASP A 118 -23.31 13.23 11.46
C ASP A 118 -24.10 13.82 10.28
N ASN A 119 -24.80 14.92 10.53
CA ASN A 119 -25.55 15.67 9.51
C ASN A 119 -24.58 16.52 8.69
N THR A 120 -23.87 15.91 7.74
CA THR A 120 -23.31 16.60 6.57
C THR A 120 -23.21 15.64 5.39
N VAL A 121 -24.31 15.47 4.67
CA VAL A 121 -24.31 14.82 3.35
C VAL A 121 -24.16 15.91 2.30
N GLU A 122 -22.94 16.12 1.79
CA GLU A 122 -22.75 16.75 0.47
C GLU A 122 -22.62 15.63 -0.58
N GLU A 123 -23.62 15.61 -1.45
CA GLU A 123 -23.77 14.73 -2.60
C GLU A 123 -22.62 14.96 -3.60
N TRP A 124 -21.67 14.02 -3.70
CA TRP A 124 -20.72 14.01 -4.81
C TRP A 124 -21.45 13.66 -6.10
N SER A 125 -21.83 14.68 -6.88
CA SER A 125 -22.33 14.48 -8.24
C SER A 125 -21.19 14.10 -9.18
N PRO A 126 -21.22 12.92 -9.83
CA PRO A 126 -20.21 12.50 -10.80
C PRO A 126 -20.54 13.09 -12.18
N ASN A 127 -20.51 14.41 -12.32
CA ASN A 127 -20.52 15.05 -13.63
C ASN A 127 -19.09 15.16 -14.14
N GLY A 128 -18.67 14.10 -14.83
CA GLY A 128 -17.38 14.01 -15.50
C GLY A 128 -17.16 15.16 -16.47
N VAL A 129 -16.18 16.00 -16.15
CA VAL A 129 -15.53 16.85 -17.15
C VAL A 129 -14.49 15.98 -17.85
N VAL A 130 -14.87 15.39 -18.97
CA VAL A 130 -13.96 14.69 -19.89
C VAL A 130 -13.04 15.73 -20.54
N TRP A 131 -11.84 15.92 -20.01
CA TRP A 131 -10.77 16.62 -20.73
C TRP A 131 -10.23 15.70 -21.83
N ARG A 132 -10.80 15.79 -23.04
CA ARG A 132 -10.06 15.32 -24.22
C ARG A 132 -8.75 16.10 -24.31
N ARG A 133 -7.63 15.39 -24.49
CA ARG A 133 -6.28 15.92 -24.74
C ARG A 133 -6.34 17.24 -25.52
N ARG A 134 -6.23 18.36 -24.82
CA ARG A 134 -5.54 19.52 -25.36
C ARG A 134 -4.15 19.43 -24.75
N GLN A 135 -3.16 19.12 -25.59
CA GLN A 135 -1.79 19.55 -25.31
C GLN A 135 -1.91 20.98 -24.78
N TYR A 136 -1.42 21.25 -23.58
CA TYR A 136 -1.24 22.62 -23.10
C TYR A 136 -0.17 23.26 -24.01
N LYS A 137 -0.56 23.63 -25.24
CA LYS A 137 0.13 24.68 -25.98
C LYS A 137 -0.02 25.90 -25.08
N LYS A 138 1.11 26.37 -24.56
CA LYS A 138 1.30 27.69 -23.91
C LYS A 138 0.39 28.71 -24.59
N ARG A 139 -0.78 28.97 -24.01
CA ARG A 139 -1.52 30.21 -24.27
C ARG A 139 -1.24 31.08 -23.07
N CYS A 140 -0.15 31.85 -23.16
CA CYS A 140 -0.10 33.12 -22.46
C CYS A 140 -1.36 33.86 -22.90
N MET A 141 -2.34 34.01 -22.03
CA MET A 141 -3.39 35.00 -22.27
C MET A 141 -2.68 36.35 -22.42
N PRO A 142 -2.95 37.11 -23.49
CA PRO A 142 -2.30 38.39 -23.68
C PRO A 142 -2.65 39.26 -22.46
N LEU A 143 -1.61 39.70 -21.75
CA LEU A 143 -1.76 40.73 -20.72
C LEU A 143 -2.00 42.04 -21.45
N ASN A 144 -3.04 42.78 -21.07
CA ASN A 144 -3.18 44.17 -21.50
C ASN A 144 -2.08 44.97 -20.78
N THR A 145 -0.97 45.18 -21.48
CA THR A 145 0.18 45.97 -21.00
C THR A 145 0.09 47.44 -21.43
N THR A 146 -0.99 47.83 -22.11
CA THR A 146 -1.21 49.17 -22.68
C THR A 146 -2.06 50.10 -21.81
N GLU A 147 -2.41 49.70 -20.58
CA GLU A 147 -3.13 50.61 -19.68
C GLU A 147 -2.16 51.58 -18.99
N THR A 148 -2.37 52.88 -19.22
CA THR A 148 -1.75 54.02 -18.54
C THR A 148 -2.24 54.21 -17.09
N THR A 149 -2.82 53.17 -16.47
CA THR A 149 -3.30 53.21 -15.10
C THR A 149 -2.16 52.90 -14.13
N PRO A 150 -2.04 53.65 -13.01
CA PRO A 150 -1.00 53.39 -12.02
C PRO A 150 -1.17 51.99 -11.42
N PRO A 151 -0.07 51.32 -11.02
CA PRO A 151 -0.13 50.00 -10.43
C PRO A 151 -1.00 50.02 -9.16
N PRO A 152 -1.83 48.98 -8.94
CA PRO A 152 -2.67 48.89 -7.76
C PRO A 152 -1.81 48.76 -6.49
N PRO A 153 -2.36 49.14 -5.31
CA PRO A 153 -1.66 48.95 -4.05
C PRO A 153 -1.45 47.47 -3.76
N GLN A 154 -0.38 47.17 -3.04
CA GLN A 154 -0.02 45.80 -2.64
C GLN A 154 -1.21 45.11 -1.93
N PRO A 155 -1.55 43.87 -2.30
CA PRO A 155 -2.69 43.17 -1.70
C PRO A 155 -2.48 42.95 -0.20
N ARG A 156 -3.56 43.11 0.56
CA ARG A 156 -3.58 42.95 2.01
C ARG A 156 -4.87 42.28 2.43
N PHE A 157 -4.80 41.51 3.51
CA PHE A 157 -5.93 40.77 4.08
C PHE A 157 -6.15 41.19 5.54
N PRO A 158 -6.68 42.40 5.79
CA PRO A 158 -6.79 42.95 7.15
C PRO A 158 -7.97 42.42 7.96
N ARG A 159 -8.78 41.51 7.40
CA ARG A 159 -10.00 40.99 8.03
C ARG A 159 -9.92 39.47 8.08
N SER A 160 -10.56 38.88 9.09
CA SER A 160 -10.69 37.44 9.25
C SER A 160 -11.43 36.83 8.05
N LEU A 161 -10.96 35.67 7.60
CA LEU A 161 -11.41 35.04 6.36
C LEU A 161 -11.87 33.61 6.57
N TYR A 162 -12.81 33.22 5.74
CA TYR A 162 -13.09 31.83 5.39
C TYR A 162 -12.72 31.57 3.93
N ILE A 163 -12.00 30.49 3.68
CA ILE A 163 -11.55 30.10 2.35
C ILE A 163 -11.90 28.64 2.12
N ARG A 164 -12.52 28.33 0.98
CA ARG A 164 -12.60 26.96 0.44
C ARG A 164 -11.76 26.90 -0.83
N ALA A 165 -10.87 25.93 -0.92
CA ALA A 165 -9.90 25.84 -1.99
C ALA A 165 -9.47 24.40 -2.27
N ASN A 166 -8.84 24.20 -3.42
CA ASN A 166 -8.25 22.95 -3.86
C ASN A 166 -6.75 23.13 -4.12
N LEU A 167 -5.92 22.27 -3.53
CA LEU A 167 -4.48 22.19 -3.81
C LEU A 167 -4.21 21.05 -4.80
N THR A 168 -3.84 21.37 -6.03
CA THR A 168 -3.43 20.39 -7.05
C THR A 168 -1.91 20.33 -7.14
N VAL A 169 -1.34 19.12 -7.06
CA VAL A 169 0.09 18.86 -7.22
C VAL A 169 0.30 17.90 -8.39
N PRO A 170 0.37 18.41 -9.64
CA PRO A 170 0.23 17.58 -10.84
C PRO A 170 1.27 16.45 -10.97
N ARG A 171 2.52 16.73 -10.57
CA ARG A 171 3.61 15.75 -10.63
C ARG A 171 3.53 14.68 -9.54
N ALA A 172 2.83 14.96 -8.44
CA ALA A 172 2.53 13.98 -7.39
C ALA A 172 1.18 13.27 -7.61
N ASP A 173 0.45 13.58 -8.69
CA ASP A 173 -0.79 12.91 -9.11
C ASP A 173 -1.98 12.99 -8.14
N TYR A 174 -2.19 14.17 -7.52
CA TYR A 174 -3.37 14.40 -6.65
C TYR A 174 -3.86 15.86 -6.58
N THR A 175 -5.13 16.00 -6.19
CA THR A 175 -5.76 17.22 -5.68
C THR A 175 -6.27 17.01 -4.26
N GLU A 176 -6.02 17.96 -3.38
CA GLU A 176 -6.47 17.96 -1.98
C GLU A 176 -7.40 19.15 -1.72
N PRO A 177 -8.69 18.94 -1.41
CA PRO A 177 -9.57 20.00 -0.96
C PRO A 177 -9.23 20.41 0.47
N TYR A 178 -9.28 21.71 0.74
CA TYR A 178 -9.10 22.26 2.08
C TYR A 178 -9.98 23.49 2.34
N GLU A 179 -10.36 23.67 3.60
CA GLU A 179 -11.05 24.86 4.09
C GLU A 179 -10.22 25.57 5.16
N VAL A 180 -10.07 26.88 5.10
CA VAL A 180 -9.32 27.68 6.07
C VAL A 180 -10.26 28.65 6.77
N ARG A 181 -10.21 28.65 8.10
CA ARG A 181 -10.75 29.71 8.97
C ARG A 181 -9.56 30.39 9.61
N TRP A 182 -9.38 31.67 9.34
CA TRP A 182 -8.24 32.44 9.83
C TRP A 182 -8.70 33.75 10.45
N ASP A 183 -8.14 34.06 11.62
CA ASP A 183 -8.40 35.30 12.32
C ASP A 183 -7.26 36.30 12.12
N ALA A 184 -7.59 37.48 11.57
CA ALA A 184 -6.59 38.47 11.19
C ALA A 184 -5.97 39.23 12.37
N GLU A 185 -6.65 39.29 13.51
CA GLU A 185 -6.16 39.98 14.70
C GLU A 185 -5.17 39.11 15.48
N THR A 186 -5.53 37.85 15.74
CA THR A 186 -4.75 36.93 16.55
C THR A 186 -3.76 36.09 15.74
N GLY A 187 -4.00 35.89 14.44
CA GLY A 187 -3.27 34.95 13.59
C GLY A 187 -3.66 33.48 13.78
N ALA A 188 -4.65 33.21 14.64
CA ALA A 188 -5.17 31.88 14.88
C ALA A 188 -5.82 31.32 13.59
N ALA A 189 -5.65 30.02 13.37
CA ALA A 189 -6.17 29.38 12.18
C ALA A 189 -6.62 27.94 12.44
N ARG A 190 -7.63 27.52 11.69
CA ARG A 190 -8.01 26.12 11.50
C ARG A 190 -8.03 25.82 10.01
N ILE A 191 -7.45 24.70 9.62
CA ILE A 191 -7.50 24.18 8.25
C ILE A 191 -8.08 22.77 8.30
N ASP A 192 -9.21 22.56 7.62
CA ASP A 192 -9.83 21.25 7.46
C ASP A 192 -9.46 20.69 6.08
N TYR A 193 -8.82 19.53 6.04
CA TYR A 193 -8.48 18.80 4.82
C TYR A 193 -9.52 17.71 4.58
N HIS A 194 -9.87 17.44 3.32
CA HIS A 194 -10.79 16.34 2.96
C HIS A 194 -12.07 16.32 3.81
N GLY A 195 -12.73 17.48 3.94
CA GLY A 195 -13.98 17.62 4.71
C GLY A 195 -13.82 17.46 6.23
N GLY A 196 -12.62 17.62 6.79
CA GLY A 196 -12.37 17.55 8.23
C GLY A 196 -12.01 16.16 8.76
N THR A 197 -11.73 15.20 7.86
CA THR A 197 -11.08 13.92 8.25
C THR A 197 -9.69 14.15 8.84
N ALA A 198 -9.06 15.26 8.47
CA ALA A 198 -7.87 15.81 9.05
C ALA A 198 -8.04 17.33 9.28
N SER A 199 -7.61 17.84 10.44
CA SER A 199 -7.70 19.27 10.76
C SER A 199 -6.44 19.76 11.47
N SER A 200 -5.79 20.78 10.92
CA SER A 200 -4.69 21.48 11.59
C SER A 200 -5.18 22.75 12.28
N TYR A 201 -4.71 22.99 13.50
CA TYR A 201 -5.00 24.16 14.32
C TYR A 201 -3.72 24.90 14.61
N ARG A 202 -3.77 26.24 14.60
CA ARG A 202 -2.70 27.13 15.03
C ARG A 202 -3.26 28.18 15.98
N GLN A 203 -2.62 28.36 17.12
CA GLN A 203 -2.95 29.37 18.13
C GLN A 203 -1.69 30.08 18.58
N ILE A 204 -1.79 31.38 18.83
CA ILE A 204 -0.67 32.21 19.26
C ILE A 204 -1.02 32.79 20.63
N VAL A 205 -0.22 32.46 21.64
CA VAL A 205 -0.39 32.95 23.01
C VAL A 205 0.93 33.55 23.47
N GLY A 206 0.95 34.88 23.58
CA GLY A 206 2.20 35.62 23.79
C GLY A 206 3.18 35.40 22.64
N ASP A 207 4.36 34.87 22.96
CA ASP A 207 5.44 34.56 22.02
C ASP A 207 5.48 33.08 21.59
N VAL A 208 4.49 32.27 21.99
CA VAL A 208 4.42 30.83 21.70
C VAL A 208 3.31 30.54 20.71
N VAL A 209 3.59 29.68 19.73
CA VAL A 209 2.62 29.17 18.77
C VAL A 209 2.36 27.71 19.09
N TYR A 210 1.13 27.39 19.45
CA TYR A 210 0.64 26.03 19.62
C TYR A 210 0.00 25.56 18.31
N ARG A 211 0.33 24.34 17.91
CA ARG A 211 -0.15 23.69 16.70
C ARG A 211 -0.67 22.31 17.06
N HIS A 212 -1.73 21.90 16.40
CA HIS A 212 -2.31 20.58 16.59
C HIS A 212 -2.76 20.04 15.25
N MET A 213 -2.51 18.77 14.98
CA MET A 213 -3.08 18.05 13.85
C MET A 213 -3.95 16.94 14.36
N LEU A 214 -5.26 17.02 14.11
CA LEU A 214 -6.18 15.92 14.34
C LEU A 214 -6.32 15.12 13.03
N VAL A 215 -6.19 13.80 13.11
CA VAL A 215 -6.44 12.86 12.00
C VAL A 215 -7.36 11.74 12.49
N LEU A 216 -8.36 11.42 11.69
CA LEU A 216 -9.24 10.26 11.93
C LEU A 216 -8.59 8.98 11.37
N ASP A 217 -8.03 8.17 12.27
CA ASP A 217 -7.45 6.86 11.94
C ASP A 217 -8.57 5.81 11.84
N ARG A 218 -8.69 5.18 10.66
CA ARG A 218 -9.66 4.11 10.37
C ARG A 218 -8.99 2.78 10.02
N THR A 219 -7.70 2.64 10.34
CA THR A 219 -6.91 1.45 9.98
C THR A 219 -7.18 0.24 10.86
N GLY A 220 -7.74 0.46 12.07
CA GLY A 220 -8.06 -0.58 13.03
C GLY A 220 -9.56 -0.91 13.10
N GLU A 221 -9.94 -1.71 14.11
CA GLU A 221 -11.32 -2.15 14.29
C GLU A 221 -12.30 -1.00 14.60
N SER A 222 -11.83 0.04 15.30
CA SER A 222 -12.59 1.24 15.60
C SER A 222 -11.94 2.50 15.00
N ASN A 223 -12.75 3.52 14.76
CA ASN A 223 -12.24 4.85 14.44
C ASN A 223 -11.54 5.44 15.67
N VAL A 224 -10.39 6.07 15.47
CA VAL A 224 -9.62 6.73 16.54
C VAL A 224 -9.22 8.14 16.08
N ARG A 225 -9.50 9.16 16.89
CA ARG A 225 -9.04 10.54 16.65
C ARG A 225 -7.64 10.69 17.24
N ARG A 226 -6.64 10.70 16.37
CA ARG A 226 -5.24 10.89 16.76
C ARG A 226 -4.88 12.36 16.64
N CYS A 227 -4.23 12.90 17.65
CA CYS A 227 -3.75 14.26 17.65
C CYS A 227 -2.23 14.29 17.79
N THR A 228 -1.60 15.06 16.93
CA THR A 228 -0.17 15.34 16.98
C THR A 228 0.00 16.81 17.34
N ASP A 229 0.68 17.11 18.44
CA ASP A 229 0.84 18.47 18.95
C ASP A 229 2.14 19.09 18.44
N HIS A 230 2.26 20.42 18.45
CA HIS A 230 3.53 21.14 18.33
C HIS A 230 3.58 22.53 18.93
N GLN A 231 4.76 22.92 19.43
CA GLN A 231 4.99 24.28 19.87
C GLN A 231 6.30 24.86 19.35
N SER A 232 6.27 26.13 18.97
CA SER A 232 7.45 26.89 18.58
C SER A 232 7.34 28.33 19.06
N ARG A 233 8.44 29.08 18.97
CA ARG A 233 8.39 30.53 19.10
C ARG A 233 7.63 31.14 17.91
N ALA A 234 6.86 32.19 18.16
CA ALA A 234 6.11 32.91 17.14
C ALA A 234 7.01 33.71 16.21
N SER A 235 6.69 33.66 14.92
CA SER A 235 7.27 34.46 13.85
C SER A 235 6.21 35.32 13.17
N LYS A 236 6.64 36.30 12.36
CA LYS A 236 5.72 37.12 11.54
C LYS A 236 4.84 36.23 10.65
N ALA A 237 5.44 35.20 10.03
CA ALA A 237 4.75 34.28 9.13
C ALA A 237 3.63 33.49 9.82
N ASP A 238 3.71 33.23 11.13
CA ASP A 238 2.67 32.50 11.86
C ASP A 238 1.39 33.35 12.04
N ARG A 239 1.49 34.68 11.93
CA ARG A 239 0.33 35.58 11.98
C ARG A 239 -0.34 35.77 10.63
N GLU A 240 0.32 35.38 9.54
CA GLU A 240 -0.18 35.55 8.18
C GLU A 240 -1.16 34.44 7.79
N LEU A 241 -1.99 34.72 6.78
CA LEU A 241 -2.98 33.78 6.23
C LEU A 241 -2.28 32.52 5.71
N PRO A 242 -2.57 31.32 6.23
CA PRO A 242 -1.77 30.12 5.94
C PRO A 242 -1.91 29.59 4.51
N ALA A 243 -2.91 30.05 3.75
CA ALA A 243 -3.18 29.61 2.38
C ALA A 243 -2.52 30.48 1.30
N LEU A 244 -1.80 31.54 1.68
CA LEU A 244 -1.07 32.41 0.75
C LEU A 244 0.40 32.54 1.17
N PRO A 245 1.31 32.79 0.20
CA PRO A 245 2.70 33.08 0.52
C PRO A 245 2.85 34.50 1.10
N ASN A 246 4.06 34.83 1.57
CA ASN A 246 4.41 36.21 1.90
C ASN A 246 4.24 37.10 0.66
N LEU A 247 3.30 38.05 0.72
CA LEU A 247 2.92 38.92 -0.39
C LEU A 247 3.87 40.10 -0.59
N GLU A 248 4.74 40.39 0.39
CA GLU A 248 5.64 41.54 0.36
C GLU A 248 6.63 41.49 -0.82
N VAL A 249 6.97 40.27 -1.26
CA VAL A 249 7.95 40.02 -2.33
C VAL A 249 7.36 40.00 -3.75
N PHE A 250 6.03 40.12 -3.88
CA PHE A 250 5.35 40.06 -5.16
C PHE A 250 5.27 41.42 -5.84
N SER A 251 5.42 41.43 -7.16
CA SER A 251 5.32 42.61 -8.02
C SER A 251 4.11 42.52 -8.95
N PHE A 252 3.44 43.66 -9.22
CA PHE A 252 2.32 43.71 -10.15
C PHE A 252 2.82 43.51 -11.58
N ALA A 253 2.27 42.52 -12.27
CA ALA A 253 2.68 42.12 -13.61
C ALA A 253 1.67 42.49 -14.71
N GLY A 254 0.52 43.07 -14.34
CA GLY A 254 -0.54 43.48 -15.26
C GLY A 254 -1.90 42.90 -14.90
N ARG A 255 -2.85 43.04 -15.81
CA ARG A 255 -4.20 42.47 -15.69
C ARG A 255 -4.42 41.36 -16.71
N ASP A 256 -5.14 40.32 -16.31
CA ASP A 256 -5.63 39.28 -17.23
C ASP A 256 -6.77 39.81 -18.12
N VAL A 257 -7.27 38.95 -19.01
CA VAL A 257 -8.36 39.30 -19.94
C VAL A 257 -9.70 39.61 -19.26
N HIS A 258 -9.84 39.30 -17.98
CA HIS A 258 -11.02 39.59 -17.16
C HIS A 258 -10.79 40.79 -16.23
N GLY A 259 -9.66 41.48 -16.33
CA GLY A 259 -9.30 42.62 -15.49
C GLY A 259 -8.74 42.24 -14.11
N ASN A 260 -8.54 40.94 -13.83
CA ASN A 260 -7.96 40.46 -12.58
C ASN A 260 -6.47 40.80 -12.52
N GLU A 261 -5.97 41.10 -11.33
CA GLU A 261 -4.59 41.47 -11.10
C GLU A 261 -3.69 40.24 -11.08
N VAL A 262 -2.62 40.30 -11.86
CA VAL A 262 -1.59 39.26 -11.91
C VAL A 262 -0.37 39.77 -11.15
N TRP A 263 0.01 39.07 -10.09
CA TRP A 263 1.16 39.37 -9.26
C TRP A 263 2.19 38.25 -9.40
N ARG A 264 3.47 38.60 -9.52
CA ARG A 264 4.55 37.62 -9.76
C ARG A 264 5.73 37.82 -8.83
N HIS A 265 6.35 36.71 -8.49
CA HIS A 265 7.64 36.63 -7.81
C HIS A 265 8.47 35.50 -8.43
N THR A 266 9.79 35.68 -8.50
CA THR A 266 10.72 34.63 -8.94
C THR A 266 11.82 34.49 -7.90
N ALA A 267 11.99 33.28 -7.38
CA ALA A 267 13.07 32.92 -6.49
C ALA A 267 14.00 31.93 -7.20
N SER A 268 15.28 32.26 -7.31
CA SER A 268 16.30 31.39 -7.88
C SER A 268 17.43 31.22 -6.90
N GLY A 269 17.95 30.01 -6.80
CA GLY A 269 19.06 29.66 -5.90
C GLY A 269 20.29 29.20 -6.67
N HIS A 270 21.45 29.24 -6.02
CA HIS A 270 22.66 28.61 -6.51
C HIS A 270 22.57 27.08 -6.40
N SER A 271 23.63 26.40 -6.82
CA SER A 271 23.67 24.95 -6.81
C SER A 271 23.51 24.38 -5.40
N GLY A 272 22.53 23.48 -5.21
CA GLY A 272 22.21 22.87 -3.91
C GLY A 272 21.40 23.76 -2.95
N GLU A 273 21.10 25.00 -3.31
CA GLU A 273 20.25 25.88 -2.51
C GLU A 273 18.76 25.60 -2.75
N LEU A 274 17.88 26.16 -1.91
CA LEU A 274 16.42 26.08 -2.05
C LEU A 274 15.87 24.65 -2.12
N GLY A 275 16.53 23.68 -1.48
CA GLY A 275 16.17 22.26 -1.49
C GLY A 275 16.52 21.52 -2.79
N ALA A 276 17.36 22.10 -3.63
CA ALA A 276 17.91 21.46 -4.81
C ALA A 276 18.84 20.30 -4.44
N ALA A 277 19.07 19.36 -5.37
CA ALA A 277 20.16 18.39 -5.24
C ALA A 277 21.54 19.07 -5.44
N ARG A 278 22.61 18.34 -5.12
CA ARG A 278 23.97 18.77 -5.47
C ARG A 278 24.06 18.98 -6.98
N GLY A 279 24.72 20.05 -7.43
CA GLY A 279 24.83 20.39 -8.86
C GLY A 279 23.57 21.02 -9.46
N GLU A 280 22.44 21.01 -8.76
CA GLU A 280 21.14 21.49 -9.24
C GLU A 280 20.86 22.93 -8.80
N GLN A 281 20.47 23.79 -9.73
CA GLN A 281 19.89 25.10 -9.45
C GLN A 281 18.39 25.05 -9.71
N LEU A 282 17.61 25.58 -8.78
CA LEU A 282 16.15 25.67 -8.92
C LEU A 282 15.71 27.11 -9.13
N THR A 283 14.70 27.30 -9.99
CA THR A 283 14.00 28.56 -10.19
C THR A 283 12.50 28.36 -9.97
N PHE A 284 11.99 28.96 -8.90
CA PHE A 284 10.58 28.98 -8.55
C PHE A 284 9.92 30.23 -9.15
N ARG A 285 8.88 30.03 -9.95
CA ARG A 285 8.05 31.11 -10.50
C ARG A 285 6.68 31.07 -9.86
N HIS A 286 6.42 32.08 -9.04
CA HIS A 286 5.19 32.27 -8.31
C HIS A 286 4.28 33.23 -9.09
N GLU A 287 3.02 32.86 -9.23
CA GLU A 287 1.99 33.70 -9.83
C GLU A 287 0.73 33.67 -8.97
N LEU A 288 0.26 34.85 -8.59
CA LEU A 288 -0.94 35.07 -7.79
C LEU A 288 -1.94 35.89 -8.60
N LEU A 289 -3.14 35.35 -8.78
CA LEU A 289 -4.26 35.98 -9.46
C LEU A 289 -5.26 36.48 -8.43
N LEU A 290 -5.55 37.77 -8.46
CA LEU A 290 -6.43 38.44 -7.51
C LEU A 290 -7.55 39.20 -8.22
N LYS A 291 -8.74 39.18 -7.63
CA LYS A 291 -9.84 40.07 -7.99
C LYS A 291 -9.91 41.19 -6.98
N ARG A 292 -9.85 42.44 -7.45
CA ARG A 292 -10.11 43.61 -6.61
C ARG A 292 -11.58 43.98 -6.69
N SER A 293 -12.21 44.25 -5.55
CA SER A 293 -13.59 44.75 -5.51
C SER A 293 -13.69 46.18 -6.05
N ALA A 294 -14.92 46.63 -6.31
CA ALA A 294 -15.19 47.99 -6.77
C ALA A 294 -14.75 49.07 -5.76
N ASP A 295 -14.66 48.74 -4.47
CA ASP A 295 -14.17 49.64 -3.42
C ASP A 295 -12.64 49.85 -3.47
N GLN A 296 -11.92 49.10 -4.30
CA GLN A 296 -10.46 49.14 -4.48
C GLN A 296 -9.60 48.68 -3.29
N TYR A 297 -10.20 48.37 -2.14
CA TYR A 297 -9.51 47.94 -0.92
C TYR A 297 -9.63 46.44 -0.67
N THR A 298 -10.75 45.82 -1.06
CA THR A 298 -10.95 44.38 -0.84
C THR A 298 -10.33 43.59 -2.00
N THR A 299 -9.31 42.78 -1.70
CA THR A 299 -8.71 41.83 -2.64
C THR A 299 -9.15 40.41 -2.32
N ILE A 300 -9.55 39.67 -3.35
CA ILE A 300 -10.00 38.28 -3.26
C ILE A 300 -9.02 37.41 -4.06
N PRO A 301 -8.34 36.43 -3.46
CA PRO A 301 -7.49 35.51 -4.19
C PRO A 301 -8.34 34.56 -5.02
N LEU A 302 -7.96 34.38 -6.28
CA LEU A 302 -8.61 33.46 -7.21
C LEU A 302 -7.75 32.23 -7.48
N ARG A 303 -6.43 32.43 -7.60
CA ARG A 303 -5.48 31.35 -7.83
C ARG A 303 -4.09 31.72 -7.37
N TYR A 304 -3.37 30.78 -6.78
CA TYR A 304 -1.93 30.87 -6.54
C TYR A 304 -1.25 29.66 -7.18
N SER A 305 -0.18 29.88 -7.95
CA SER A 305 0.53 28.78 -8.62
C SER A 305 2.03 28.95 -8.58
N VAL A 306 2.72 27.82 -8.50
CA VAL A 306 4.17 27.73 -8.50
C VAL A 306 4.59 26.76 -9.59
N ARG A 307 5.54 27.20 -10.43
CA ARG A 307 6.24 26.35 -11.40
C ARG A 307 7.72 26.36 -11.07
N VAL A 308 8.34 25.18 -11.07
CA VAL A 308 9.75 25.00 -10.73
C VAL A 308 10.50 24.51 -11.96
N ASP A 309 11.56 25.23 -12.31
CA ASP A 309 12.53 24.77 -13.30
C ASP A 309 13.81 24.32 -12.59
N SER A 310 14.45 23.30 -13.14
CA SER A 310 15.73 22.78 -12.71
C SER A 310 16.79 22.96 -13.80
N SER A 311 18.00 23.35 -13.43
CA SER A 311 19.14 23.38 -14.35
C SER A 311 19.56 22.01 -14.86
N LEU A 312 19.21 20.94 -14.13
CA LEU A 312 19.54 19.55 -14.48
C LEU A 312 18.37 18.80 -15.11
N LEU A 313 17.14 19.08 -14.65
CA LEU A 313 15.94 18.38 -15.10
C LEU A 313 15.14 19.16 -16.15
N GLY A 314 15.44 20.43 -16.39
CA GLY A 314 14.68 21.27 -17.32
C GLY A 314 13.45 21.93 -16.70
N PRO A 315 12.59 22.54 -17.54
CA PRO A 315 11.46 23.34 -17.07
C PRO A 315 10.29 22.49 -16.56
N ASP A 316 9.46 23.09 -15.70
CA ASP A 316 8.23 22.48 -15.18
C ASP A 316 8.46 21.07 -14.56
N CYS A 317 9.61 20.90 -13.88
CA CYS A 317 10.00 19.64 -13.24
C CYS A 317 9.21 19.37 -11.94
N ASP A 318 8.69 20.43 -11.32
CA ASP A 318 7.83 20.38 -10.13
C ASP A 318 6.89 21.61 -10.12
N GLY A 319 5.84 21.56 -9.32
CA GLY A 319 4.90 22.67 -9.18
C GLY A 319 3.56 22.27 -8.56
N TYR A 320 2.79 23.28 -8.18
CA TYR A 320 1.50 23.11 -7.51
C TYR A 320 0.62 24.34 -7.70
N ILE A 321 -0.67 24.17 -7.50
CA ILE A 321 -1.71 25.18 -7.74
C ILE A 321 -2.71 25.15 -6.60
N HIS A 322 -2.92 26.29 -5.95
CA HIS A 322 -4.08 26.56 -5.11
C HIS A 322 -5.14 27.24 -5.97
N GLN A 323 -6.29 26.59 -6.10
CA GLN A 323 -7.49 27.16 -6.71
C GLN A 323 -8.45 27.59 -5.60
N PHE A 324 -8.74 28.89 -5.50
CA PHE A 324 -9.62 29.41 -4.47
C PHE A 324 -11.04 29.47 -5.04
N ASP A 325 -11.91 28.60 -4.52
CA ASP A 325 -13.28 28.46 -5.02
C ASP A 325 -14.24 29.41 -4.32
N LYS A 326 -13.98 29.67 -3.02
CA LYS A 326 -14.79 30.56 -2.19
C LYS A 326 -13.88 31.31 -1.21
N VAL A 327 -14.09 32.62 -1.09
CA VAL A 327 -13.40 33.47 -0.11
C VAL A 327 -14.39 34.46 0.44
N GLU A 328 -14.60 34.44 1.75
CA GLU A 328 -15.55 35.31 2.45
C GLU A 328 -14.88 35.97 3.64
N ILE A 329 -15.32 37.18 3.95
CA ILE A 329 -15.00 37.83 5.24
C ILE A 329 -15.93 37.20 6.27
N GLU A 330 -15.36 36.57 7.28
CA GLU A 330 -16.12 35.89 8.33
C GLU A 330 -15.50 36.17 9.69
N HIS A 331 -16.35 36.51 10.66
CA HIS A 331 -15.96 36.61 12.06
C HIS A 331 -16.24 35.27 12.74
N HIS A 332 -15.17 34.60 13.14
CA HIS A 332 -15.22 33.27 13.73
C HIS A 332 -15.44 33.36 15.24
N HIS A 333 -16.31 32.51 15.79
CA HIS A 333 -16.34 32.33 17.23
C HIS A 333 -15.01 31.68 17.67
N PRO A 334 -14.28 32.19 18.68
CA PRO A 334 -12.93 31.72 19.01
C PRO A 334 -12.82 30.19 19.14
N SER A 335 -13.83 29.56 19.76
CA SER A 335 -13.84 28.11 19.99
C SER A 335 -13.67 27.25 18.72
N ILE A 336 -14.03 27.74 17.52
CA ILE A 336 -13.86 26.95 16.28
C ILE A 336 -12.38 26.85 15.87
N LEU A 337 -11.54 27.79 16.33
CA LEU A 337 -10.10 27.83 16.10
C LEU A 337 -9.33 27.09 17.22
N HIS A 338 -10.04 26.57 18.22
CA HIS A 338 -9.47 25.84 19.33
C HIS A 338 -9.79 24.35 19.28
N LEU A 339 -8.75 23.52 19.38
CA LEU A 339 -8.92 22.09 19.57
C LEU A 339 -9.19 21.83 21.06
N SER A 340 -10.38 21.29 21.37
CA SER A 340 -10.72 20.89 22.74
C SER A 340 -9.83 19.75 23.22
N HIS A 341 -9.52 19.72 24.52
CA HIS A 341 -8.79 18.62 25.14
C HIS A 341 -9.48 17.25 24.96
N GLU A 342 -10.81 17.23 24.88
CA GLU A 342 -11.63 16.02 24.73
C GLU A 342 -11.79 15.57 23.27
N ALA A 343 -11.24 16.32 22.31
CA ALA A 343 -11.37 16.02 20.89
C ALA A 343 -10.50 14.83 20.44
N CYS A 344 -9.50 14.44 21.23
CA CYS A 344 -8.47 13.47 20.88
C CYS A 344 -8.60 12.22 21.74
N ASP A 345 -8.60 11.05 21.10
CA ASP A 345 -8.54 9.76 21.80
C ASP A 345 -7.09 9.39 22.13
N TYR A 346 -6.15 9.83 21.29
CA TYR A 346 -4.71 9.66 21.48
C TYR A 346 -3.97 10.96 21.15
N ARG A 347 -2.93 11.30 21.93
CA ARG A 347 -2.09 12.48 21.69
C ARG A 347 -0.61 12.10 21.68
N GLU A 348 0.13 12.66 20.73
CA GLU A 348 1.58 12.51 20.63
C GLU A 348 2.27 13.85 20.33
N TRP A 349 3.57 13.91 20.63
CA TRP A 349 4.41 15.07 20.41
C TRP A 349 5.36 14.83 19.21
N THR A 350 5.54 15.81 18.32
CA THR A 350 6.42 15.74 17.14
C THR A 350 7.33 16.96 16.97
N GLU A 351 8.62 16.79 16.73
CA GLU A 351 9.49 17.92 16.36
C GLU A 351 9.27 18.37 14.89
N LYS A 352 8.54 17.58 14.09
CA LYS A 352 8.32 17.80 12.66
C LYS A 352 7.20 18.79 12.41
N MET A 353 7.52 19.97 11.88
CA MET A 353 6.52 21.00 11.61
C MET A 353 5.55 20.59 10.49
N GLU A 354 6.03 19.86 9.50
CA GLU A 354 5.27 19.38 8.34
C GLU A 354 4.13 18.43 8.71
N THR A 355 4.20 17.76 9.87
CA THR A 355 3.12 16.90 10.35
C THR A 355 1.97 17.68 10.97
N VAL A 356 2.20 18.93 11.38
CA VAL A 356 1.18 19.79 12.03
C VAL A 356 0.73 20.99 11.18
N GLU A 357 1.55 21.45 10.23
CA GLU A 357 1.22 22.51 9.27
C GLU A 357 1.62 22.12 7.84
N PRO A 358 0.97 21.10 7.24
CA PRO A 358 1.37 20.59 5.93
C PRO A 358 1.19 21.63 4.80
N LEU A 359 0.19 22.52 4.89
CA LEU A 359 -0.07 23.54 3.86
C LEU A 359 1.09 24.55 3.72
N ARG A 360 1.91 24.71 4.77
CA ARG A 360 3.03 25.66 4.80
C ARG A 360 4.09 25.37 3.74
N GLU A 361 4.26 24.11 3.36
CA GLU A 361 5.14 23.75 2.23
C GLU A 361 4.71 24.43 0.94
N PHE A 362 3.41 24.48 0.69
CA PHE A 362 2.84 24.99 -0.56
C PHE A 362 2.66 26.50 -0.56
N THR A 363 2.91 27.18 0.57
CA THR A 363 2.94 28.64 0.66
C THR A 363 4.34 29.21 0.87
N SER A 364 5.35 28.35 0.97
CA SER A 364 6.76 28.75 1.00
C SER A 364 7.24 29.29 -0.36
N LEU A 365 8.25 30.17 -0.34
CA LEU A 365 8.91 30.72 -1.54
C LEU A 365 9.96 29.77 -2.13
N HIS A 366 10.25 28.68 -1.44
CA HIS A 366 11.19 27.63 -1.85
C HIS A 366 10.77 26.29 -1.27
N ARG A 367 11.38 25.20 -1.77
CA ARG A 367 11.14 23.84 -1.26
C ARG A 367 11.44 23.77 0.24
N ALA A 368 10.66 22.97 0.95
CA ALA A 368 10.81 22.79 2.38
C ALA A 368 12.10 22.02 2.71
N GLN A 369 12.84 22.47 3.73
CA GLN A 369 14.15 21.92 4.09
C GLN A 369 14.08 20.48 4.66
N HIS A 370 12.93 20.07 5.23
CA HIS A 370 12.79 18.71 5.78
C HIS A 370 13.00 17.64 4.70
N HIS A 371 12.68 17.93 3.43
CA HIS A 371 12.92 17.01 2.31
C HIS A 371 14.39 16.63 2.15
N ASP A 372 15.32 17.53 2.48
CA ASP A 372 16.76 17.24 2.42
C ASP A 372 17.16 16.22 3.49
N VAL A 373 16.62 16.40 4.70
CA VAL A 373 16.86 15.52 5.85
C VAL A 373 16.22 14.15 5.62
N ASP A 374 14.96 14.12 5.17
CA ASP A 374 14.22 12.89 4.94
C ASP A 374 14.80 12.11 3.76
N PHE A 375 15.21 12.78 2.68
CA PHE A 375 15.86 12.10 1.55
C PHE A 375 17.24 11.56 1.93
N LYS A 376 18.01 12.30 2.75
CA LYS A 376 19.28 11.77 3.29
C LYS A 376 19.06 10.52 4.12
N ARG A 377 18.09 10.54 5.04
CA ARG A 377 17.71 9.36 5.85
C ARG A 377 17.26 8.21 4.96
N TYR A 378 16.45 8.48 3.94
CA TYR A 378 16.01 7.50 2.96
C TYR A 378 17.19 6.81 2.26
N MET A 379 18.17 7.59 1.79
CA MET A 379 19.37 7.02 1.16
C MET A 379 20.15 6.13 2.12
N GLU A 380 20.28 6.52 3.38
CA GLU A 380 20.95 5.72 4.42
C GLU A 380 20.19 4.41 4.71
N THR A 381 18.87 4.49 4.94
CA THR A 381 18.00 3.35 5.23
C THR A 381 18.04 2.30 4.12
N TYR A 382 18.04 2.72 2.86
CA TYR A 382 17.98 1.82 1.70
C TYR A 382 19.31 1.68 0.96
N THR A 383 20.42 2.12 1.58
CA THR A 383 21.78 2.06 1.02
C THR A 383 21.85 2.56 -0.43
N ARG A 384 21.25 3.73 -0.69
CA ARG A 384 21.16 4.31 -2.03
C ARG A 384 22.46 4.99 -2.42
N LEU A 385 22.89 4.72 -3.64
CA LEU A 385 23.98 5.40 -4.33
C LEU A 385 23.47 5.79 -5.71
N TYR A 386 23.74 7.04 -6.11
CA TYR A 386 23.32 7.58 -7.40
C TYR A 386 24.54 7.98 -8.20
N ALA A 387 24.52 7.71 -9.51
CA ALA A 387 25.68 7.79 -10.37
C ALA A 387 26.23 9.22 -10.50
N ASP A 388 25.34 10.20 -10.61
CA ASP A 388 25.68 11.60 -10.79
C ASP A 388 24.63 12.55 -10.17
N ASP A 389 24.86 13.85 -10.35
CA ASP A 389 23.97 14.90 -9.86
C ASP A 389 22.60 14.92 -10.58
N ARG A 390 22.51 14.40 -11.82
CA ARG A 390 21.24 14.32 -12.57
C ARG A 390 20.36 13.20 -12.04
N GLU A 391 20.93 12.03 -11.76
CA GLU A 391 20.21 10.94 -11.10
C GLU A 391 19.81 11.38 -9.69
N LEU A 392 20.73 11.95 -8.90
CA LEU A 392 20.43 12.44 -7.55
C LEU A 392 19.26 13.44 -7.56
N ALA A 393 19.27 14.43 -8.47
CA ALA A 393 18.19 15.39 -8.64
C ALA A 393 16.86 14.70 -9.02
N THR A 394 16.89 13.78 -9.98
CA THR A 394 15.70 13.03 -10.41
C THR A 394 15.09 12.25 -9.25
N ARG A 395 15.91 11.46 -8.54
CA ARG A 395 15.50 10.59 -7.43
C ARG A 395 14.93 11.38 -6.26
N LYS A 396 15.56 12.51 -5.93
CA LYS A 396 15.07 13.44 -4.90
C LYS A 396 13.71 14.01 -5.27
N ASN A 397 13.51 14.43 -6.52
CA ASN A 397 12.22 14.96 -6.98
C ASN A 397 11.11 13.88 -6.93
N ILE A 398 11.38 12.64 -7.36
CA ILE A 398 10.44 11.51 -7.24
C ILE A 398 10.10 11.25 -5.77
N PHE A 399 11.10 11.22 -4.90
CA PHE A 399 10.90 11.02 -3.47
C PHE A 399 9.99 12.10 -2.85
N ILE A 400 10.23 13.38 -3.17
CA ILE A 400 9.40 14.49 -2.71
C ILE A 400 7.95 14.36 -3.21
N GLN A 401 7.77 14.01 -4.49
CA GLN A 401 6.44 13.81 -5.07
C GLN A 401 5.69 12.68 -4.35
N ASN A 402 6.36 11.55 -4.10
CA ASN A 402 5.78 10.42 -3.37
C ASN A 402 5.51 10.77 -1.90
N SER A 403 6.38 11.56 -1.25
CA SER A 403 6.18 12.06 0.12
C SER A 403 4.92 12.91 0.23
N ARG A 404 4.73 13.85 -0.70
CA ARG A 404 3.51 14.69 -0.77
C ARG A 404 2.25 13.85 -0.97
N PHE A 405 2.30 12.88 -1.88
CA PHE A 405 1.19 11.96 -2.14
C PHE A 405 0.82 11.17 -0.88
N VAL A 406 1.81 10.53 -0.23
CA VAL A 406 1.61 9.75 1.01
C VAL A 406 1.03 10.63 2.12
N ALA A 407 1.57 11.83 2.32
CA ALA A 407 1.09 12.75 3.35
C ALA A 407 -0.36 13.18 3.11
N SER A 408 -0.75 13.50 1.88
CA SER A 408 -2.13 13.85 1.55
C SER A 408 -3.08 12.65 1.64
N ALA A 409 -2.65 11.45 1.20
CA ALA A 409 -3.43 10.22 1.31
C ALA A 409 -3.76 9.88 2.76
N ASN A 410 -2.77 9.98 3.66
CA ASN A 410 -2.97 9.68 5.08
C ASN A 410 -3.89 10.71 5.76
N ARG A 411 -3.94 11.96 5.27
CA ARG A 411 -4.92 12.97 5.74
C ARG A 411 -6.35 12.69 5.31
N GLN A 412 -6.57 11.86 4.30
CA GLN A 412 -7.91 11.55 3.81
C GLN A 412 -8.69 10.63 4.76
N GLY A 413 -8.01 10.00 5.74
CA GLY A 413 -8.63 9.12 6.72
C GLY A 413 -9.18 7.84 6.09
N ALA A 414 -8.47 7.27 5.11
CA ALA A 414 -8.82 5.98 4.51
C ALA A 414 -8.73 4.85 5.56
N SER A 415 -9.30 3.69 5.23
CA SER A 415 -9.22 2.48 6.07
C SER A 415 -7.85 1.81 6.08
N PHE A 416 -6.85 2.43 5.45
CA PHE A 416 -5.47 2.00 5.36
C PHE A 416 -4.53 3.20 5.41
N GLU A 417 -3.27 2.95 5.73
CA GLU A 417 -2.19 3.93 5.83
C GLU A 417 -1.12 3.62 4.78
N LEU A 418 -0.51 4.67 4.26
CA LEU A 418 0.63 4.61 3.35
C LEU A 418 1.92 5.04 4.05
N GLU A 419 3.06 4.55 3.55
CA GLU A 419 4.38 5.00 3.97
C GLU A 419 5.38 5.10 2.81
N LEU A 420 6.44 5.86 3.04
CA LEU A 420 7.60 5.83 2.18
C LEU A 420 8.40 4.55 2.43
N ASN A 421 8.72 3.82 1.37
CA ASN A 421 9.43 2.55 1.43
C ASN A 421 10.51 2.47 0.34
N PHE A 422 11.15 1.31 0.14
CA PHE A 422 12.22 1.13 -0.84
C PHE A 422 11.82 1.37 -2.31
N LEU A 423 10.56 1.71 -2.61
CA LEU A 423 10.08 2.10 -3.94
C LEU A 423 9.91 3.62 -4.10
N SER A 424 10.06 4.41 -3.03
CA SER A 424 9.71 5.83 -3.01
C SER A 424 10.58 6.74 -3.87
N ASP A 425 11.74 6.30 -4.35
CA ASP A 425 12.60 7.04 -5.30
C ASP A 425 12.52 6.48 -6.74
N ARG A 426 11.53 5.60 -7.03
CA ARG A 426 11.40 4.89 -8.31
C ARG A 426 10.25 5.44 -9.15
N LEU A 427 10.49 5.55 -10.45
CA LEU A 427 9.46 5.85 -11.45
C LEU A 427 8.41 4.74 -11.51
N THR A 428 7.22 5.05 -12.03
CA THR A 428 6.18 4.05 -12.30
C THR A 428 6.72 2.94 -13.20
N GLU A 429 7.48 3.29 -14.25
CA GLU A 429 8.08 2.30 -15.15
C GLU A 429 9.08 1.39 -14.44
N GLU A 430 9.91 1.92 -13.54
CA GLU A 430 10.86 1.12 -12.77
C GLU A 430 10.16 0.19 -11.78
N ARG A 431 8.99 0.58 -11.25
CA ARG A 431 8.19 -0.28 -10.37
C ARG A 431 7.51 -1.43 -11.14
N ARG A 432 7.27 -1.28 -12.44
CA ARG A 432 6.63 -2.34 -13.26
C ARG A 432 7.46 -3.62 -13.37
N VAL A 433 8.76 -3.58 -13.10
CA VAL A 433 9.60 -4.80 -13.03
C VAL A 433 9.14 -5.76 -11.92
N LEU A 434 8.34 -5.28 -10.97
CA LEU A 434 7.73 -6.09 -9.93
C LEU A 434 6.38 -6.69 -10.35
N LEU A 435 5.82 -6.28 -11.50
CA LEU A 435 4.51 -6.63 -12.02
C LEU A 435 4.69 -7.58 -13.22
N GLY A 436 4.93 -8.86 -12.93
CA GLY A 436 5.36 -9.86 -13.91
C GLY A 436 4.26 -10.64 -14.61
N VAL A 437 3.02 -10.16 -14.60
CA VAL A 437 1.91 -10.79 -15.32
C VAL A 437 1.55 -9.95 -16.55
N GLU A 438 1.56 -10.57 -17.73
CA GLU A 438 1.26 -9.89 -18.99
C GLU A 438 -0.26 -9.65 -19.18
N PRO A 439 -0.76 -8.40 -19.27
CA PRO A 439 -2.20 -8.12 -19.28
C PRO A 439 -3.00 -8.69 -20.47
N ASN A 440 -2.32 -9.06 -21.56
CA ASN A 440 -2.94 -9.47 -22.83
C ASN A 440 -2.81 -10.98 -23.11
N PHE A 441 -2.49 -11.80 -22.10
CA PHE A 441 -2.34 -13.24 -22.32
C PHE A 441 -3.69 -13.88 -22.69
N SER A 442 -3.71 -14.71 -23.75
CA SER A 442 -4.91 -15.41 -24.18
C SER A 442 -5.38 -16.37 -23.08
N THR A 443 -6.68 -16.33 -22.77
CA THR A 443 -7.35 -17.23 -21.83
C THR A 443 -7.55 -18.65 -22.37
N ASP A 444 -6.97 -19.01 -23.52
CA ASP A 444 -7.01 -20.36 -24.12
C ASP A 444 -6.23 -21.43 -23.32
N SER A 445 -6.01 -21.17 -22.03
CA SER A 445 -5.38 -22.08 -21.09
C SER A 445 -6.26 -23.33 -20.86
N PRO A 446 -5.68 -24.54 -20.81
CA PRO A 446 -6.39 -25.80 -20.54
C PRO A 446 -6.82 -25.95 -19.07
N CYS A 447 -7.24 -24.85 -18.41
CA CYS A 447 -7.71 -24.86 -17.02
C CYS A 447 -9.04 -25.63 -16.90
N LYS A 448 -9.17 -26.45 -15.86
CA LYS A 448 -10.47 -27.02 -15.50
C LYS A 448 -11.35 -25.98 -14.81
N PRO A 449 -12.68 -26.04 -14.99
CA PRO A 449 -13.60 -25.20 -14.21
C PRO A 449 -13.60 -25.62 -12.75
N PHE A 450 -14.00 -24.70 -11.86
CA PHE A 450 -14.16 -24.98 -10.44
C PHE A 450 -15.11 -26.17 -10.24
N PRO A 451 -14.71 -27.23 -9.51
CA PRO A 451 -15.52 -28.45 -9.34
C PRO A 451 -16.60 -28.27 -8.26
N HIS A 452 -17.22 -27.08 -8.21
CA HIS A 452 -18.34 -26.76 -7.33
C HIS A 452 -19.40 -26.03 -8.13
N SER A 453 -20.61 -26.57 -8.10
CA SER A 453 -21.79 -25.98 -8.72
C SER A 453 -22.17 -24.65 -8.04
N PRO A 454 -22.88 -23.75 -8.74
CA PRO A 454 -23.40 -22.53 -8.14
C PRO A 454 -24.27 -22.80 -6.89
N SER A 455 -25.01 -23.92 -6.87
CA SER A 455 -25.84 -24.32 -5.72
C SER A 455 -24.98 -24.65 -4.50
N GLU A 456 -23.91 -25.42 -4.67
CA GLU A 456 -22.97 -25.73 -3.58
C GLU A 456 -22.26 -24.48 -3.06
N ILE A 457 -21.83 -23.59 -3.95
CA ILE A 457 -21.22 -22.31 -3.57
C ILE A 457 -22.21 -21.48 -2.74
N ASN A 458 -23.45 -21.34 -3.21
CA ASN A 458 -24.48 -20.61 -2.49
C ASN A 458 -24.85 -21.26 -1.15
N ALA A 459 -24.88 -22.59 -1.07
CA ALA A 459 -25.14 -23.33 0.17
C ALA A 459 -24.04 -23.12 1.23
N ASN A 460 -22.83 -22.74 0.83
CA ASN A 460 -21.74 -22.38 1.73
C ASN A 460 -21.76 -20.91 2.16
N ARG A 461 -22.63 -20.08 1.58
CA ARG A 461 -22.85 -18.71 2.04
C ARG A 461 -23.38 -18.74 3.47
N GLY A 462 -22.67 -18.07 4.38
CA GLY A 462 -22.99 -18.06 5.82
C GLY A 462 -22.55 -19.31 6.62
N ARG A 463 -22.02 -20.35 5.96
CA ARG A 463 -21.42 -21.51 6.66
C ARG A 463 -19.91 -21.36 6.90
N LEU A 464 -19.25 -20.56 6.07
CA LEU A 464 -17.83 -20.24 6.22
C LEU A 464 -17.63 -19.28 7.40
N SER A 465 -16.53 -19.46 8.12
CA SER A 465 -16.14 -18.58 9.23
C SER A 465 -15.94 -17.12 8.76
N ARG A 466 -16.12 -16.18 9.69
CA ARG A 466 -15.86 -14.75 9.41
C ARG A 466 -14.39 -14.50 9.11
N THR A 467 -13.49 -15.20 9.79
CA THR A 467 -12.05 -15.12 9.59
C THR A 467 -11.48 -16.50 9.29
N PHE A 468 -10.42 -16.56 8.48
CA PHE A 468 -9.65 -17.77 8.21
C PHE A 468 -8.26 -17.35 7.74
N ASP A 469 -7.21 -17.95 8.30
CA ASP A 469 -5.83 -17.56 7.98
C ASP A 469 -4.88 -18.76 7.96
N TRP A 470 -4.36 -19.09 6.78
CA TRP A 470 -3.38 -20.18 6.63
C TRP A 470 -2.04 -19.90 7.33
N ARG A 471 -1.72 -18.64 7.65
CA ARG A 471 -0.51 -18.28 8.40
C ARG A 471 -0.56 -18.85 9.81
N GLU A 472 -1.70 -18.72 10.47
CA GLU A 472 -1.93 -19.25 11.83
C GLU A 472 -1.90 -20.79 11.86
N LEU A 473 -2.22 -21.42 10.74
CA LEU A 473 -2.24 -22.88 10.59
C LEU A 473 -0.90 -23.46 10.11
N GLY A 474 0.11 -22.62 9.82
CA GLY A 474 1.44 -23.07 9.39
C GLY A 474 1.55 -23.48 7.91
N ALA A 475 0.56 -23.16 7.07
CA ALA A 475 0.54 -23.54 5.65
C ALA A 475 1.16 -22.49 4.70
N VAL A 476 1.87 -21.49 5.24
CA VAL A 476 2.41 -20.36 4.48
C VAL A 476 3.89 -20.19 4.83
N THR A 477 4.77 -20.24 3.83
CA THR A 477 6.20 -19.94 3.99
C THR A 477 6.43 -18.46 4.30
N HIS A 478 7.65 -18.08 4.72
CA HIS A 478 8.02 -16.66 4.86
C HIS A 478 7.83 -15.87 3.55
N VAL A 479 7.69 -14.55 3.65
CA VAL A 479 7.54 -13.70 2.47
C VAL A 479 8.85 -13.66 1.71
N ARG A 480 8.75 -13.87 0.39
CA ARG A 480 9.90 -13.98 -0.51
C ARG A 480 10.26 -12.62 -1.12
N ILE A 481 11.43 -12.58 -1.74
CA ILE A 481 11.93 -11.43 -2.48
C ILE A 481 12.15 -11.87 -3.93
N GLN A 482 11.28 -11.44 -4.85
CA GLN A 482 11.47 -11.67 -6.29
C GLN A 482 12.62 -10.83 -6.89
N GLY A 483 13.05 -9.79 -6.17
CA GLY A 483 14.06 -8.85 -6.66
C GLY A 483 13.52 -7.88 -7.72
N THR A 484 14.37 -6.96 -8.16
CA THR A 484 14.02 -5.89 -9.10
C THR A 484 14.48 -6.17 -10.54
N THR A 485 15.24 -7.26 -10.71
CA THR A 485 15.79 -7.73 -12.00
C THR A 485 14.99 -8.86 -12.60
N CYS A 486 13.95 -9.35 -11.91
CA CYS A 486 13.15 -10.48 -12.34
C CYS A 486 11.65 -10.26 -12.12
N MET A 487 10.90 -10.30 -13.21
CA MET A 487 9.43 -10.22 -13.21
C MET A 487 8.81 -11.59 -12.88
N SER A 488 9.15 -12.19 -11.74
CA SER A 488 8.78 -13.58 -11.40
C SER A 488 7.65 -13.73 -10.38
N CYS A 489 6.80 -12.72 -10.19
CA CYS A 489 5.64 -12.82 -9.28
C CYS A 489 4.74 -14.03 -9.59
N TRP A 490 4.60 -14.39 -10.88
CA TRP A 490 3.85 -15.56 -11.35
C TRP A 490 4.40 -16.88 -10.78
N ALA A 491 5.73 -17.00 -10.66
CA ALA A 491 6.38 -18.17 -10.08
C ALA A 491 6.20 -18.20 -8.56
N HIS A 492 6.39 -17.08 -7.86
CA HIS A 492 6.21 -17.02 -6.40
C HIS A 492 4.77 -17.31 -5.96
N ALA A 493 3.77 -16.75 -6.66
CA ALA A 493 2.38 -17.00 -6.31
C ALA A 493 2.00 -18.48 -6.51
N THR A 494 2.38 -19.08 -7.64
CA THR A 494 2.05 -20.48 -7.95
C THR A 494 2.79 -21.46 -7.05
N VAL A 495 4.06 -21.21 -6.74
CA VAL A 495 4.82 -22.00 -5.76
C VAL A 495 4.18 -21.91 -4.39
N GLY A 496 3.84 -20.72 -3.89
CA GLY A 496 3.21 -20.57 -2.59
C GLY A 496 1.84 -21.28 -2.50
N ALA A 497 1.08 -21.33 -3.60
CA ALA A 497 -0.15 -22.11 -3.65
C ALA A 497 0.11 -23.62 -3.55
N LEU A 498 1.15 -24.12 -4.22
CA LEU A 498 1.54 -25.53 -4.15
C LEU A 498 2.11 -25.91 -2.78
N GLU A 499 2.93 -25.05 -2.15
CA GLU A 499 3.44 -25.24 -0.79
C GLU A 499 2.29 -25.43 0.21
N GLY A 500 1.27 -24.56 0.16
CA GLY A 500 0.12 -24.65 1.06
C GLY A 500 -0.83 -25.80 0.72
N ALA A 501 -1.01 -26.13 -0.56
CA ALA A 501 -1.76 -27.33 -0.96
C ALA A 501 -1.09 -28.61 -0.46
N LEU A 502 0.24 -28.69 -0.53
CA LEU A 502 1.04 -29.80 0.01
C LEU A 502 0.93 -29.87 1.53
N PHE A 503 1.01 -28.73 2.22
CA PHE A 503 0.81 -28.67 3.66
C PHE A 503 -0.56 -29.23 4.06
N ARG A 504 -1.63 -28.87 3.34
CA ARG A 504 -3.00 -29.31 3.64
C ARG A 504 -3.15 -30.83 3.68
N VAL A 505 -2.39 -31.57 2.87
CA VAL A 505 -2.48 -33.05 2.79
C VAL A 505 -1.39 -33.77 3.60
N THR A 506 -0.22 -33.16 3.78
CA THR A 506 0.93 -33.79 4.46
C THR A 506 1.16 -33.31 5.89
N ASN A 507 0.55 -32.19 6.27
CA ASN A 507 0.84 -31.42 7.48
C ASN A 507 2.33 -31.03 7.62
N ARG A 508 3.05 -30.92 6.49
CA ARG A 508 4.45 -30.54 6.43
C ARG A 508 4.64 -29.39 5.45
N LEU A 509 5.18 -28.27 5.93
CA LEU A 509 5.47 -27.12 5.07
C LEU A 509 6.84 -27.31 4.44
N VAL A 510 6.86 -27.60 3.14
CA VAL A 510 8.10 -27.78 2.38
C VAL A 510 8.28 -26.56 1.47
N PRO A 511 9.31 -25.72 1.70
CA PRO A 511 9.67 -24.66 0.78
C PRO A 511 10.07 -25.20 -0.60
N LEU A 512 9.45 -24.72 -1.67
CA LEU A 512 9.70 -25.18 -3.04
C LEU A 512 10.41 -24.11 -3.88
N SER A 513 11.03 -24.53 -4.98
CA SER A 513 11.85 -23.64 -5.82
C SER A 513 11.03 -22.84 -6.82
N GLU A 514 11.05 -21.51 -6.72
CA GLU A 514 10.58 -20.62 -7.79
C GLU A 514 11.54 -20.56 -8.97
N GLN A 515 12.85 -20.72 -8.72
CA GLN A 515 13.88 -20.55 -9.74
C GLN A 515 13.78 -21.59 -10.85
N VAL A 516 13.38 -22.82 -10.52
CA VAL A 516 13.20 -23.85 -11.56
C VAL A 516 12.16 -23.41 -12.59
N LEU A 517 11.12 -22.67 -12.17
CA LEU A 517 10.10 -22.16 -13.08
C LEU A 517 10.67 -21.06 -13.97
N VAL A 518 11.44 -20.14 -13.36
CA VAL A 518 12.12 -19.06 -14.08
C VAL A 518 13.06 -19.63 -15.16
N ASP A 519 13.86 -20.63 -14.82
CA ASP A 519 14.88 -21.16 -15.72
C ASP A 519 14.33 -22.19 -16.74
N CYS A 520 13.31 -22.97 -16.37
CA CYS A 520 12.91 -24.17 -17.11
C CYS A 520 11.49 -24.16 -17.70
N ALA A 521 10.60 -23.24 -17.30
CA ALA A 521 9.20 -23.28 -17.76
C ALA A 521 8.97 -22.74 -19.18
N LYS A 522 10.02 -22.27 -19.87
CA LYS A 522 9.92 -21.69 -21.22
C LYS A 522 9.21 -22.57 -22.26
N PRO A 523 9.47 -23.90 -22.33
CA PRO A 523 8.73 -24.79 -23.23
C PRO A 523 7.23 -24.90 -22.93
N TYR A 524 6.79 -24.45 -21.75
CA TYR A 524 5.41 -24.50 -21.26
C TYR A 524 4.73 -23.13 -21.29
N GLY A 525 5.28 -22.17 -22.04
CA GLY A 525 4.79 -20.78 -22.10
C GLY A 525 5.40 -19.84 -21.05
N GLY A 526 6.41 -20.31 -20.31
CA GLY A 526 7.17 -19.46 -19.39
C GLY A 526 8.01 -18.43 -20.14
N ASN A 527 8.31 -17.31 -19.48
CA ASN A 527 9.15 -16.25 -20.06
C ASN A 527 10.18 -15.72 -19.05
N GLY A 528 10.63 -16.59 -18.15
CA GLY A 528 11.67 -16.30 -17.15
C GLY A 528 11.42 -15.00 -16.40
N CYS A 529 12.40 -14.11 -16.46
CA CYS A 529 12.38 -12.81 -15.79
C CYS A 529 11.70 -11.69 -16.58
N SER A 530 11.11 -11.98 -17.74
CA SER A 530 10.35 -11.02 -18.55
C SER A 530 8.85 -11.02 -18.24
N GLY A 531 8.40 -11.87 -17.32
CA GLY A 531 7.00 -11.98 -16.92
C GLY A 531 6.17 -12.85 -17.86
N THR A 532 5.20 -13.56 -17.30
CA THR A 532 4.29 -14.45 -18.04
C THR A 532 3.04 -14.72 -17.20
N TRP A 533 2.08 -15.47 -17.75
CA TRP A 533 0.89 -15.88 -17.03
C TRP A 533 1.17 -17.09 -16.11
N PRO A 534 0.55 -17.16 -14.90
CA PRO A 534 0.72 -18.29 -13.97
C PRO A 534 0.46 -19.69 -14.55
N THR A 535 -0.33 -19.80 -15.62
CA THR A 535 -0.56 -21.06 -16.34
C THR A 535 0.74 -21.77 -16.70
N ALA A 536 1.77 -21.03 -17.13
CA ALA A 536 3.05 -21.61 -17.52
C ALA A 536 3.72 -22.40 -16.38
N ALA A 537 3.60 -21.88 -15.15
CA ALA A 537 4.10 -22.57 -13.97
C ALA A 537 3.35 -23.87 -13.73
N TYR A 538 2.02 -23.84 -13.82
CA TYR A 538 1.21 -25.03 -13.59
C TYR A 538 1.46 -26.14 -14.62
N GLU A 539 1.59 -25.79 -15.90
CA GLU A 539 1.90 -26.77 -16.95
C GLU A 539 3.29 -27.41 -16.74
N TYR A 540 4.28 -26.61 -16.31
CA TYR A 540 5.58 -27.15 -15.91
C TYR A 540 5.46 -28.08 -14.68
N MET A 541 4.78 -27.65 -13.61
CA MET A 541 4.59 -28.45 -12.38
C MET A 541 3.89 -29.79 -12.66
N LYS A 542 2.98 -29.82 -13.64
CA LYS A 542 2.28 -31.03 -14.05
C LYS A 542 3.21 -32.01 -14.78
N ALA A 543 3.99 -31.50 -15.73
CA ALA A 543 4.86 -32.34 -16.56
C ALA A 543 6.14 -32.79 -15.83
N GLU A 544 6.81 -31.86 -15.14
CA GLU A 544 8.18 -32.03 -14.66
C GLU A 544 8.28 -32.05 -13.14
N GLY A 545 7.29 -31.49 -12.44
CA GLY A 545 7.33 -31.26 -11.00
C GLY A 545 8.38 -30.22 -10.60
N ILE A 546 8.32 -29.74 -9.36
CA ILE A 546 9.28 -28.75 -8.83
C ILE A 546 10.05 -29.29 -7.62
N PRO A 547 11.36 -29.01 -7.53
CA PRO A 547 12.18 -29.44 -6.40
C PRO A 547 11.96 -28.55 -5.17
N ALA A 548 12.48 -28.99 -4.03
CA ALA A 548 12.59 -28.15 -2.84
C ALA A 548 13.51 -26.93 -3.10
N LEU A 549 13.26 -25.84 -2.40
CA LEU A 549 14.07 -24.62 -2.51
C LEU A 549 15.55 -24.85 -2.19
N THR A 550 15.84 -25.77 -1.28
CA THR A 550 17.22 -26.12 -0.89
C THR A 550 18.02 -26.72 -2.03
N ASP A 551 17.34 -27.40 -2.96
CA ASP A 551 17.96 -28.12 -4.06
C ASP A 551 18.09 -27.25 -5.31
N TYR A 552 17.25 -26.22 -5.45
CA TYR A 552 17.32 -25.23 -6.53
C TYR A 552 16.99 -23.84 -5.99
N LYS A 553 18.02 -23.12 -5.53
CA LYS A 553 17.87 -21.82 -4.86
C LYS A 553 17.41 -20.72 -5.81
N TYR A 554 16.68 -19.74 -5.27
CA TYR A 554 16.29 -18.53 -5.97
C TYR A 554 17.45 -17.54 -6.13
N GLU A 555 17.63 -17.06 -7.35
CA GLU A 555 18.77 -16.25 -7.78
C GLU A 555 18.34 -14.90 -8.38
N GLY A 556 17.04 -14.67 -8.58
CA GLY A 556 16.51 -13.38 -9.03
C GLY A 556 16.92 -12.96 -10.45
N LYS A 557 17.29 -13.93 -11.28
CA LYS A 557 17.69 -13.75 -12.69
C LYS A 557 17.48 -15.04 -13.46
N GLU A 558 17.23 -14.93 -14.77
CA GLU A 558 17.10 -16.08 -15.66
C GLU A 558 18.47 -16.72 -15.89
N GLN A 559 18.53 -18.03 -15.76
CA GLN A 559 19.73 -18.82 -15.98
C GLN A 559 19.42 -20.02 -16.88
N LEU A 560 20.47 -20.75 -17.28
CA LEU A 560 20.28 -22.01 -17.97
C LEU A 560 19.55 -23.02 -17.07
N CYS A 561 18.51 -23.64 -17.60
CA CYS A 561 17.75 -24.69 -16.92
C CYS A 561 18.67 -25.83 -16.47
N ARG A 562 18.74 -26.02 -15.14
CA ARG A 562 19.58 -27.04 -14.50
C ARG A 562 18.80 -28.19 -13.90
N ALA A 563 17.48 -28.27 -14.12
CA ALA A 563 16.60 -29.25 -13.49
C ALA A 563 17.07 -30.71 -13.65
N ASN A 564 17.65 -31.07 -14.80
CA ASN A 564 18.14 -32.43 -15.08
C ASN A 564 19.53 -32.74 -14.51
N SER A 565 20.27 -31.69 -14.12
CA SER A 565 21.61 -31.78 -13.53
C SER A 565 21.58 -31.89 -12.01
N VAL A 566 20.44 -31.58 -11.38
CA VAL A 566 20.22 -31.80 -9.95
C VAL A 566 19.68 -33.23 -9.77
N ARG A 567 20.55 -34.20 -9.41
CA ARG A 567 20.16 -35.61 -9.22
C ARG A 567 20.59 -36.15 -7.86
N PRO A 568 19.77 -37.03 -7.24
CA PRO A 568 18.32 -37.20 -7.39
C PRO A 568 17.56 -36.28 -6.43
N VAL A 569 16.73 -35.39 -6.96
CA VAL A 569 15.92 -34.46 -6.16
C VAL A 569 14.46 -34.88 -6.24
N GLN A 570 13.80 -35.03 -5.09
CA GLN A 570 12.36 -35.25 -5.03
C GLN A 570 11.62 -34.05 -5.62
N ARG A 571 10.62 -34.32 -6.46
CA ARG A 571 9.85 -33.27 -7.13
C ARG A 571 8.38 -33.38 -6.75
N THR A 572 7.77 -32.23 -6.49
CA THR A 572 6.34 -32.11 -6.19
C THR A 572 5.59 -31.82 -7.48
N HIS A 573 4.64 -32.68 -7.83
CA HIS A 573 3.79 -32.56 -9.02
C HIS A 573 2.39 -32.05 -8.68
N ILE A 574 1.71 -31.52 -9.69
CA ILE A 574 0.27 -31.29 -9.66
C ILE A 574 -0.41 -32.19 -10.69
N SER A 575 -1.65 -32.59 -10.44
CA SER A 575 -2.46 -33.31 -11.43
C SER A 575 -3.06 -32.36 -12.47
N THR A 576 -3.47 -31.18 -12.03
CA THR A 576 -4.08 -30.12 -12.85
C THR A 576 -4.11 -28.82 -12.06
N HIS A 577 -4.55 -27.74 -12.71
CA HIS A 577 -4.97 -26.49 -12.07
C HIS A 577 -6.44 -26.20 -12.41
N VAL A 578 -7.06 -25.37 -11.58
CA VAL A 578 -8.49 -25.06 -11.63
C VAL A 578 -8.71 -23.56 -11.55
N ASN A 579 -9.59 -23.04 -12.42
CA ASN A 579 -10.09 -21.68 -12.34
C ASN A 579 -11.26 -21.62 -11.35
N VAL A 580 -11.09 -20.87 -10.27
CA VAL A 580 -12.14 -20.63 -9.29
C VAL A 580 -13.19 -19.71 -9.92
N THR A 581 -14.45 -19.86 -9.53
CA THR A 581 -15.55 -19.05 -10.08
C THR A 581 -15.27 -17.55 -9.89
N ILE A 582 -15.13 -16.83 -10.99
CA ILE A 582 -14.81 -15.39 -11.00
C ILE A 582 -15.91 -14.56 -10.33
N ASN A 583 -15.55 -13.38 -9.84
CA ASN A 583 -16.47 -12.42 -9.21
C ASN A 583 -17.32 -13.02 -8.08
N ASN A 584 -16.82 -14.06 -7.41
CA ASN A 584 -17.56 -14.76 -6.36
C ASN A 584 -16.70 -14.91 -5.09
N ILE A 585 -17.01 -14.08 -4.09
CA ILE A 585 -16.32 -14.08 -2.79
C ILE A 585 -16.40 -15.46 -2.12
N VAL A 586 -17.56 -16.11 -2.17
CA VAL A 586 -17.76 -17.41 -1.52
C VAL A 586 -16.94 -18.49 -2.22
N ALA A 587 -16.88 -18.46 -3.55
CA ALA A 587 -16.06 -19.40 -4.32
C ALA A 587 -14.56 -19.25 -3.98
N LEU A 588 -14.04 -18.02 -3.88
CA LEU A 588 -12.65 -17.81 -3.48
C LEU A 588 -12.39 -18.22 -2.02
N LYS A 589 -13.29 -17.93 -1.08
CA LYS A 589 -13.16 -18.44 0.30
C LYS A 589 -13.17 -19.97 0.35
N MET A 590 -14.03 -20.62 -0.45
CA MET A 590 -14.05 -22.08 -0.58
C MET A 590 -12.76 -22.62 -1.19
N ALA A 591 -12.22 -21.97 -2.21
CA ALA A 591 -10.94 -22.36 -2.79
C ALA A 591 -9.82 -22.30 -1.74
N ILE A 592 -9.74 -21.18 -1.02
CA ILE A 592 -8.76 -20.97 0.05
C ILE A 592 -8.87 -22.06 1.13
N SER A 593 -10.06 -22.30 1.68
CA SER A 593 -10.21 -23.27 2.78
C SER A 593 -10.14 -24.72 2.36
N LYS A 594 -10.67 -25.08 1.18
CA LYS A 594 -10.74 -26.49 0.75
C LYS A 594 -9.51 -26.95 -0.01
N TYR A 595 -8.82 -26.08 -0.74
CA TYR A 595 -7.69 -26.47 -1.60
C TYR A 595 -6.34 -25.94 -1.09
N GLY A 596 -6.36 -24.87 -0.28
CA GLY A 596 -5.16 -24.21 0.24
C GLY A 596 -5.04 -22.76 -0.29
N PRO A 597 -3.95 -22.06 0.04
CA PRO A 597 -3.66 -20.73 -0.50
C PRO A 597 -3.88 -20.66 -2.03
N THR A 598 -4.54 -19.61 -2.49
CA THR A 598 -5.06 -19.49 -3.86
C THR A 598 -4.38 -18.34 -4.61
N VAL A 599 -3.89 -18.58 -5.83
CA VAL A 599 -3.30 -17.52 -6.65
C VAL A 599 -4.40 -16.56 -7.10
N VAL A 600 -4.17 -15.26 -6.97
CA VAL A 600 -5.03 -14.20 -7.51
C VAL A 600 -4.18 -13.21 -8.29
N ILE A 601 -4.79 -12.60 -9.32
CA ILE A 601 -4.14 -11.57 -10.14
C ILE A 601 -4.80 -10.23 -9.84
N ILE A 602 -3.98 -9.25 -9.51
CA ILE A 602 -4.41 -7.88 -9.19
C ILE A 602 -3.73 -6.86 -10.11
N ASP A 603 -4.25 -5.64 -10.13
CA ASP A 603 -3.50 -4.46 -10.53
C ASP A 603 -2.66 -3.95 -9.34
N GLY A 604 -1.34 -4.05 -9.47
CA GLY A 604 -0.38 -3.59 -8.47
C GLY A 604 0.32 -2.27 -8.83
N GLU A 605 -0.15 -1.53 -9.84
CA GLU A 605 0.57 -0.36 -10.37
C GLU A 605 0.29 0.95 -9.62
N THR A 606 -0.82 1.05 -8.88
CA THR A 606 -1.18 2.30 -8.20
C THR A 606 -0.13 2.70 -7.15
N LEU A 607 0.11 4.01 -7.00
CA LEU A 607 1.07 4.50 -6.02
C LEU A 607 0.64 4.16 -4.58
N SER A 608 -0.66 4.16 -4.31
CA SER A 608 -1.28 3.67 -3.06
C SER A 608 -0.95 2.21 -2.76
N PHE A 609 -1.00 1.30 -3.75
CA PHE A 609 -0.61 -0.09 -3.55
C PHE A 609 0.88 -0.22 -3.27
N THR A 610 1.71 0.44 -4.10
CA THR A 610 3.18 0.36 -3.94
C THR A 610 3.68 0.98 -2.63
N SER A 611 2.92 1.91 -2.05
CA SER A 611 3.24 2.59 -0.77
C SER A 611 2.43 2.06 0.41
N TYR A 612 1.66 0.98 0.24
CA TYR A 612 0.81 0.44 1.29
C TYR A 612 1.65 0.02 2.51
N LYS A 613 1.17 0.42 3.70
CA LYS A 613 1.76 0.07 4.99
C LYS A 613 0.88 -0.92 5.75
N ARG A 614 -0.38 -0.53 6.03
CA ARG A 614 -1.29 -1.31 6.88
C ARG A 614 -2.75 -0.91 6.74
N GLY A 615 -3.65 -1.73 7.26
CA GLY A 615 -5.09 -1.54 7.29
C GLY A 615 -5.81 -2.17 6.09
N TYR A 616 -7.10 -1.87 5.98
CA TYR A 616 -8.02 -2.45 5.03
C TYR A 616 -7.98 -1.69 3.69
N TYR A 617 -7.24 -2.23 2.72
CA TYR A 617 -6.92 -1.57 1.46
C TYR A 617 -8.12 -1.52 0.50
N TYR A 618 -8.41 -0.31 0.01
CA TYR A 618 -9.35 -0.02 -1.06
C TYR A 618 -8.85 1.16 -1.88
N ASP A 619 -8.74 1.01 -3.20
CA ASP A 619 -8.50 2.14 -4.08
C ASP A 619 -9.27 2.00 -5.40
N GLY A 620 -10.19 2.94 -5.63
CA GLY A 620 -10.93 3.05 -6.88
C GLY A 620 -10.08 3.42 -8.11
N ARG A 621 -8.82 3.85 -7.91
CA ARG A 621 -7.89 4.22 -9.00
C ARG A 621 -7.26 3.02 -9.70
N CYS A 622 -7.40 1.80 -9.15
CA CYS A 622 -6.95 0.58 -9.83
C CYS A 622 -7.58 0.42 -11.23
N ARG A 623 -6.75 0.05 -12.22
CA ARG A 623 -7.11 -0.08 -13.63
C ARG A 623 -7.96 -1.33 -13.85
N LYS A 624 -9.24 -1.13 -14.13
CA LYS A 624 -10.16 -2.21 -14.47
C LYS A 624 -9.67 -2.97 -15.71
N GLY A 625 -9.46 -4.28 -15.56
CA GLY A 625 -9.15 -5.18 -16.67
C GLY A 625 -7.68 -5.19 -17.13
N LYS A 626 -6.76 -4.57 -16.39
CA LYS A 626 -5.30 -4.61 -16.67
C LYS A 626 -4.53 -5.16 -15.47
N PHE A 627 -4.84 -6.41 -15.11
CA PHE A 627 -4.18 -7.08 -13.98
C PHE A 627 -2.77 -7.51 -14.40
N ASN A 628 -1.79 -7.20 -13.55
CA ASN A 628 -0.38 -7.22 -13.90
C ASN A 628 0.50 -7.85 -12.79
N HIS A 629 -0.08 -8.23 -11.66
CA HIS A 629 0.65 -8.79 -10.53
C HIS A 629 -0.02 -10.04 -9.98
N ALA A 630 0.75 -11.12 -9.83
CA ALA A 630 0.29 -12.35 -9.21
C ALA A 630 0.68 -12.36 -7.72
N VAL A 631 -0.32 -12.55 -6.87
CA VAL A 631 -0.16 -12.66 -5.41
C VAL A 631 -0.94 -13.87 -4.89
N LEU A 632 -0.71 -14.22 -3.63
CA LEU A 632 -1.30 -15.42 -3.03
C LEU A 632 -2.32 -15.04 -1.96
N ALA A 633 -3.58 -15.39 -2.16
CA ALA A 633 -4.63 -15.28 -1.15
C ALA A 633 -4.48 -16.41 -0.12
N VAL A 634 -4.07 -16.06 1.10
CA VAL A 634 -3.80 -17.02 2.19
C VAL A 634 -4.93 -17.09 3.22
N GLY A 635 -5.94 -16.24 3.10
CA GLY A 635 -7.01 -16.16 4.07
C GLY A 635 -7.98 -15.03 3.79
N TRP A 636 -8.88 -14.80 4.73
CA TRP A 636 -9.77 -13.65 4.73
C TRP A 636 -10.12 -13.22 6.15
N THR A 637 -10.51 -11.96 6.27
CA THR A 637 -11.13 -11.40 7.46
C THR A 637 -12.40 -10.64 7.09
N VAL A 638 -13.19 -10.25 8.08
CA VAL A 638 -14.36 -9.38 7.90
C VAL A 638 -14.23 -8.17 8.80
N HIS A 639 -14.26 -6.99 8.20
CA HIS A 639 -14.25 -5.71 8.92
C HIS A 639 -15.43 -4.87 8.44
N ARG A 640 -16.22 -4.32 9.39
CA ARG A 640 -17.47 -3.58 9.13
C ARG A 640 -18.41 -4.30 8.16
N GLU A 641 -18.62 -5.59 8.40
CA GLU A 641 -19.43 -6.51 7.57
C GLU A 641 -18.94 -6.75 6.13
N GLU A 642 -17.74 -6.25 5.78
CA GLU A 642 -17.15 -6.46 4.47
C GLU A 642 -16.00 -7.47 4.52
N THR A 643 -15.91 -8.33 3.52
CA THR A 643 -14.81 -9.29 3.41
C THR A 643 -13.56 -8.62 2.86
N TYR A 644 -12.41 -8.93 3.47
CA TYR A 644 -11.08 -8.59 2.97
C TYR A 644 -10.27 -9.88 2.81
N PHE A 645 -9.61 -10.05 1.66
CA PHE A 645 -8.67 -11.16 1.48
C PHE A 645 -7.30 -10.78 2.00
N ILE A 646 -6.66 -11.72 2.70
CA ILE A 646 -5.28 -11.58 3.17
C ILE A 646 -4.39 -12.05 2.03
N LEU A 647 -3.66 -11.14 1.40
CA LEU A 647 -2.82 -11.43 0.25
C LEU A 647 -1.35 -11.36 0.65
N LYS A 648 -0.60 -12.42 0.36
CA LYS A 648 0.87 -12.50 0.48
C LYS A 648 1.50 -11.94 -0.79
N ASN A 649 2.36 -10.94 -0.64
CA ASN A 649 3.16 -10.38 -1.72
C ASN A 649 4.54 -11.08 -1.80
N SER A 650 5.38 -10.69 -2.78
CA SER A 650 6.73 -11.24 -3.00
C SER A 650 7.81 -10.16 -3.06
N TRP A 651 7.57 -9.04 -2.38
CA TRP A 651 8.39 -7.82 -2.44
C TRP A 651 9.21 -7.55 -1.18
N SER A 652 9.52 -8.59 -0.39
CA SER A 652 10.04 -8.49 0.99
C SER A 652 8.97 -8.19 2.04
N GLU A 653 9.32 -8.50 3.29
CA GLU A 653 8.57 -8.17 4.50
C GLU A 653 8.60 -6.65 4.81
N ASN A 654 9.53 -5.91 4.19
CA ASN A 654 9.63 -4.44 4.29
C ASN A 654 8.57 -3.68 3.47
N TRP A 655 7.60 -4.39 2.86
CA TRP A 655 6.46 -3.79 2.15
C TRP A 655 5.17 -4.23 2.84
N GLY A 656 4.21 -3.31 3.02
CA GLY A 656 2.92 -3.63 3.62
C GLY A 656 3.02 -4.17 5.05
N GLU A 657 2.04 -4.97 5.45
CA GLU A 657 1.99 -5.57 6.78
C GLU A 657 2.87 -6.81 6.82
N ALA A 658 4.18 -6.60 7.00
CA ALA A 658 5.17 -7.69 6.94
C ALA A 658 5.09 -8.51 5.64
N GLY A 659 4.87 -7.84 4.51
CA GLY A 659 4.72 -8.47 3.18
C GLY A 659 3.29 -8.83 2.78
N TYR A 660 2.29 -8.46 3.57
CA TYR A 660 0.88 -8.76 3.32
C TYR A 660 0.03 -7.51 3.11
N VAL A 661 -1.16 -7.68 2.50
CA VAL A 661 -2.18 -6.64 2.36
C VAL A 661 -3.58 -7.22 2.58
N LEU A 662 -4.46 -6.45 3.23
CA LEU A 662 -5.88 -6.77 3.40
C LEU A 662 -6.70 -6.14 2.27
N MET A 663 -7.00 -6.90 1.23
CA MET A 663 -7.64 -6.40 -0.01
C MET A 663 -9.17 -6.51 0.04
N ARG A 664 -9.89 -5.38 -0.15
CA ARG A 664 -11.36 -5.36 -0.12
C ARG A 664 -11.99 -6.20 -1.24
N ALA A 665 -12.86 -7.13 -0.86
CA ALA A 665 -13.48 -8.08 -1.79
C ALA A 665 -14.78 -7.58 -2.47
N PRO A 666 -15.76 -6.95 -1.78
CA PRO A 666 -17.07 -6.62 -2.35
C PRO A 666 -17.03 -5.80 -3.64
N THR A 667 -16.08 -4.88 -3.75
CA THR A 667 -15.90 -4.01 -4.93
C THR A 667 -14.92 -4.58 -5.96
N ASN A 668 -14.49 -5.84 -5.77
CA ASN A 668 -13.48 -6.48 -6.60
C ASN A 668 -12.23 -5.59 -6.74
N THR A 669 -11.76 -5.05 -5.62
CA THR A 669 -10.69 -4.06 -5.60
C THR A 669 -9.46 -4.60 -6.31
N CYS A 670 -8.96 -3.82 -7.26
CA CYS A 670 -7.84 -4.15 -8.14
C CYS A 670 -7.95 -5.50 -8.87
N GLY A 671 -9.15 -6.09 -8.97
CA GLY A 671 -9.39 -7.35 -9.69
C GLY A 671 -9.21 -8.63 -8.88
N VAL A 672 -9.11 -8.57 -7.55
CA VAL A 672 -8.84 -9.73 -6.68
C VAL A 672 -9.76 -10.95 -6.91
N LEU A 673 -10.97 -10.75 -7.45
CA LEU A 673 -11.93 -11.82 -7.78
C LEU A 673 -11.92 -12.26 -9.26
N GLN A 674 -11.08 -11.69 -10.12
CA GLN A 674 -11.19 -11.88 -11.57
C GLN A 674 -10.50 -13.13 -12.09
N GLN A 675 -9.33 -13.46 -11.56
CA GLN A 675 -8.51 -14.59 -12.05
C GLN A 675 -7.99 -15.49 -10.90
N PRO A 676 -8.84 -15.92 -9.94
CA PRO A 676 -8.41 -16.84 -8.90
C PRO A 676 -8.15 -18.27 -9.45
N THR A 677 -6.99 -18.85 -9.13
CA THR A 677 -6.61 -20.21 -9.57
C THR A 677 -5.97 -21.01 -8.45
N VAL A 678 -6.20 -22.34 -8.44
CA VAL A 678 -5.60 -23.27 -7.48
C VAL A 678 -4.93 -24.45 -8.17
N PRO A 679 -3.76 -24.92 -7.71
CA PRO A 679 -3.23 -26.21 -8.10
C PRO A 679 -4.03 -27.34 -7.42
N VAL A 680 -4.12 -28.48 -8.08
CA VAL A 680 -4.72 -29.70 -7.54
C VAL A 680 -3.63 -30.76 -7.49
N LEU A 681 -3.40 -31.32 -6.30
CA LEU A 681 -2.43 -32.39 -6.11
C LEU A 681 -2.90 -33.70 -6.78
N PRO A 682 -1.99 -34.62 -7.10
CA PRO A 682 -2.34 -36.00 -7.43
C PRO A 682 -3.01 -36.73 -6.25
N GLN A 683 -3.64 -37.88 -6.49
CA GLN A 683 -4.28 -38.66 -5.41
C GLN A 683 -3.23 -39.17 -4.41
N GLU A 684 -3.62 -39.35 -3.14
CA GLU A 684 -2.71 -39.66 -2.01
C GLU A 684 -1.76 -40.85 -2.24
N THR A 685 -2.14 -41.84 -3.06
CA THR A 685 -1.29 -42.97 -3.43
C THR A 685 -0.04 -42.59 -4.22
N GLU A 686 -0.01 -41.41 -4.85
CA GLU A 686 1.13 -40.92 -5.64
C GLU A 686 2.00 -39.89 -4.89
N LEU A 687 1.55 -39.37 -3.74
CA LEU A 687 2.26 -38.34 -2.96
C LEU A 687 3.22 -38.92 -1.91
N LEU A 688 3.09 -40.21 -1.58
CA LEU A 688 3.89 -40.93 -0.57
C LEU A 688 4.95 -41.86 -1.18
N GLY A 689 5.01 -41.96 -2.51
CA GLY A 689 6.07 -42.66 -3.26
C GLY A 689 7.20 -41.71 -3.63
#